data_AF-A0A218WRY6-F1
#
_entry.id   AF-A0A218WRY6-F1
#
_cell.length_a   1.000
_cell.length_b   1.000
_cell.length_c   1.000
_cell.angle_alpha   90.00
_cell.angle_beta   90.00
_cell.angle_gamma   90.00
#
_symmetry.space_group_name_H-M   'P 1'
#
loop_
_entity.id
_entity.type
_entity.pdbx_description
1 polymer ?
#
loop_
_entity_poly.entity_id
_entity_poly.type
_entity_poly.pdbx_seq_one_letter_code
_entity_poly.pdbx_strand_id
1 'polypeptide(L)'
;MGDFNSSSMEDDDMAAPLFERQLRKNYVQRAVDITILLLMVSLLSYRLVSIRSHGGDGWEVKTWQVAMGCEAWFTFVWVLVVSTKWNLLRYLTFPQRLLQRKRELPAMDMFVTTADPELEPPVIMVNTVLSLMAVDYPGMAHKLAVYVSDDACSPLTFFALSEAAKFAQLWVPFCRKHNIQVRAPFRYFSPTAEQPPSAGGGSNSPEFQQEWKHIKNEYESLNWKIEDARKKPVSSILSAGEFAAFANMDRGNHPPIVKIIWENKETAPDGLPHLIYISREKRPKHHHHYKAGAMNALIRVSGVMTNAPFMLNVDCDMYTHNPQIVLHALCLLLDPRSQNDTGYVQCPQQFYDGLKDDPFGNQLVVLQEGIVSIQGPFYGGTGCFHRRRVIYGALPKNVDSKKKNARSMDEISLSEFGSSEQFLKLVTRALKDESGTEKDLPSSLEAALHVASSGYEYGTSWGKKIGLTYGSTTEDIFTGMKIQSKGWRSAYCSLDPPAFLGCAPTGGPASLNQMKRWSTGLLEILVSKSNPIRATLLGRLQFRQCLTYIWVLIWNIRSIPELIYALLPAYCIITNSHFLPKVHDPAIIIPASAFAIYNIYTLSEYFRCGLSARAWWNYQQTARIKSACAWLFGVLTVLLKVLGISDTVFEITKKEQSTSNDQPDADLGRFTFDESPIFVPGTTLLLVQLAALAMLMLGIQPAPGGANGSGLAEVACSLLVSLEVIFRGSRPVSWNLNSYIHSKTEVQIAIRFYPDGISQPGNHMLRPALNAGLGDLQFVDDGGRSLGTDLCQFKGPPYGEEDAFIVRDTTGGALLTEFGNSKQLIKSVAHAFKGESGMGKDISSSLEAVHQVVSCSYQYGTTWGEKVGLIYGSTTEDVVAGLTMHSRGGDRHSVHRTPLGFLGCVPTGGPASLAQLKRSVPELVYALLPAYCIITNSHFLPKDQSTSRDEPYNDLGRFTFDESPIFVQGTTFLPVQLPALAWLGLQPPPRNGGGSGFAEAFCALWVVLYFWPFLRGLLGKGKDGIPPKIIYKSAALASIFVVCRFTSRM
;
A
#
# COMPACT_ATOMS: atom_id res chain seq x y z
N MET A 1 2.11 -12.03 76.41
CA MET A 1 0.83 -11.40 76.02
C MET A 1 1.13 -10.44 74.88
N GLY A 2 0.74 -10.66 73.64
CA GLY A 2 -0.04 -11.72 73.00
C GLY A 2 0.24 -11.66 71.50
N ASP A 3 -0.12 -12.73 70.82
CA ASP A 3 0.22 -13.10 69.44
C ASP A 3 -0.10 -12.05 68.38
N PHE A 4 0.86 -11.80 67.48
CA PHE A 4 0.60 -11.28 66.14
C PHE A 4 0.84 -12.40 65.13
N ASN A 5 -0.27 -12.90 64.58
CA ASN A 5 -0.32 -13.89 63.52
C ASN A 5 0.54 -13.50 62.31
N SER A 6 1.52 -14.35 62.03
CA SER A 6 2.14 -14.55 60.75
C SER A 6 1.14 -15.16 59.76
N SER A 7 0.65 -14.39 58.79
CA SER A 7 0.12 -14.94 57.54
C SER A 7 0.00 -13.84 56.47
N SER A 8 0.59 -14.12 55.29
CA SER A 8 0.48 -13.41 54.00
C SER A 8 1.64 -12.49 53.55
N MET A 9 2.88 -12.84 53.87
CA MET A 9 4.06 -12.44 53.08
C MET A 9 4.85 -13.68 52.68
N GLU A 10 4.26 -14.52 51.82
CA GLU A 10 5.01 -15.54 51.08
C GLU A 10 4.54 -15.54 49.61
N ASP A 11 5.53 -15.40 48.73
CA ASP A 11 5.59 -15.78 47.31
C ASP A 11 4.79 -15.00 46.24
N ASP A 12 5.24 -13.79 45.91
CA ASP A 12 5.04 -13.21 44.55
C ASP A 12 6.40 -12.77 43.98
N ASP A 13 7.27 -13.77 43.78
CA ASP A 13 8.66 -13.62 43.38
C ASP A 13 8.80 -13.19 41.90
N MET A 14 9.21 -11.93 41.69
CA MET A 14 10.13 -11.39 40.67
C MET A 14 10.18 -12.00 39.24
N ALA A 15 9.08 -12.48 38.66
CA ALA A 15 9.08 -12.91 37.26
C ALA A 15 9.19 -11.73 36.30
N ALA A 16 10.16 -11.78 35.38
CA ALA A 16 10.38 -10.74 34.37
C ALA A 16 9.10 -10.44 33.55
N PRO A 17 8.88 -9.18 33.15
CA PRO A 17 7.68 -8.78 32.41
C PRO A 17 7.55 -9.52 31.07
N LEU A 18 6.32 -9.86 30.67
CA LEU A 18 6.06 -10.53 29.39
C LEU A 18 6.10 -9.56 28.20
N PHE A 19 6.01 -8.25 28.48
CA PHE A 19 6.15 -7.20 27.49
C PHE A 19 6.73 -5.91 28.09
N GLU A 20 7.27 -5.05 27.23
CA GLU A 20 7.74 -3.70 27.57
C GLU A 20 7.02 -2.63 26.75
N ARG A 21 6.82 -1.47 27.37
CA ARG A 21 6.17 -0.29 26.76
C ARG A 21 7.25 0.72 26.42
N GLN A 22 7.56 0.85 25.14
CA GLN A 22 8.56 1.81 24.68
C GLN A 22 7.88 3.09 24.20
N LEU A 23 8.00 4.16 25.00
CA LEU A 23 7.54 5.48 24.60
C LEU A 23 8.58 6.14 23.69
N ARG A 24 8.17 6.48 22.46
CA ARG A 24 9.06 7.16 21.50
C ARG A 24 8.98 8.66 21.71
N LYS A 25 10.14 9.30 21.97
CA LYS A 25 10.25 10.76 22.03
C LYS A 25 9.95 11.36 20.65
N ASN A 26 8.99 12.27 20.56
CA ASN A 26 8.51 12.86 19.30
C ASN A 26 8.46 14.40 19.36
N TYR A 27 9.41 15.05 20.04
CA TYR A 27 9.42 16.50 20.25
C TYR A 27 9.35 17.31 18.95
N VAL A 28 10.11 16.93 17.93
CA VAL A 28 10.10 17.61 16.62
C VAL A 28 8.71 17.55 15.97
N GLN A 29 8.11 16.35 15.95
CA GLN A 29 6.77 16.16 15.42
C GLN A 29 5.73 16.98 16.19
N ARG A 30 5.77 17.00 17.53
CA ARG A 30 4.88 17.84 18.33
C ARG A 30 5.05 19.32 18.02
N ALA A 31 6.29 19.79 17.91
CA ALA A 31 6.57 21.19 17.59
C ALA A 31 5.99 21.58 16.22
N VAL A 32 6.16 20.74 15.20
CA VAL A 32 5.59 20.97 13.86
C VAL A 32 4.07 20.94 13.89
N ASP A 33 3.46 19.93 14.53
CA ASP A 33 2.01 19.80 14.66
C ASP A 33 1.38 21.02 15.36
N ILE A 34 2.02 21.53 16.42
CA ILE A 34 1.61 22.76 17.14
C ILE A 34 1.83 23.99 16.26
N THR A 35 2.92 24.07 15.51
CA THR A 35 3.22 25.21 14.63
C THR A 35 2.16 25.34 13.54
N ILE A 36 1.79 24.24 12.89
CA ILE A 36 0.69 24.22 11.91
C ILE A 36 -0.61 24.67 12.58
N LEU A 37 -0.92 24.17 13.79
CA LEU A 37 -2.12 24.59 14.52
C LEU A 37 -2.13 26.10 14.79
N LEU A 38 -1.01 26.67 15.24
CA LEU A 38 -0.89 28.11 15.49
C LEU A 38 -1.05 28.94 14.22
N LEU A 39 -0.51 28.49 13.08
CA LEU A 39 -0.72 29.14 11.78
C LEU A 39 -2.18 29.12 11.36
N MET A 40 -2.88 27.99 11.54
CA MET A 40 -4.31 27.89 11.23
C MET A 40 -5.16 28.81 12.13
N VAL A 41 -4.88 28.85 13.44
CA VAL A 41 -5.54 29.78 14.38
C VAL A 41 -5.24 31.24 14.03
N SER A 42 -4.00 31.54 13.61
CA SER A 42 -3.61 32.89 13.16
C SER A 42 -4.37 33.30 11.91
N LEU A 43 -4.54 32.39 10.95
CA LEU A 43 -5.34 32.62 9.75
C LEU A 43 -6.80 32.94 10.11
N LEU A 44 -7.42 32.16 10.99
CA LEU A 44 -8.77 32.42 11.47
C LEU A 44 -8.90 33.76 12.21
N SER A 45 -7.91 34.11 13.03
CA SER A 45 -7.89 35.38 13.75
C SER A 45 -7.80 36.55 12.78
N TYR A 46 -6.94 36.45 11.78
CA TYR A 46 -6.86 37.43 10.69
C TYR A 46 -8.18 37.54 9.93
N ARG A 47 -8.81 36.41 9.55
CA ARG A 47 -10.14 36.40 8.89
C ARG A 47 -11.19 37.13 9.70
N LEU A 48 -11.23 36.89 11.02
CA LEU A 48 -12.20 37.47 11.94
C LEU A 48 -11.99 38.97 12.15
N VAL A 49 -10.75 39.43 12.27
CA VAL A 49 -10.44 40.87 12.41
C VAL A 49 -10.74 41.61 11.10
N SER A 50 -10.39 41.01 9.96
CA SER A 50 -10.60 41.59 8.63
C SER A 50 -12.06 41.54 8.16
N ILE A 51 -12.97 40.87 8.89
CA ILE A 51 -14.39 40.76 8.50
C ILE A 51 -15.09 42.13 8.51
N ARG A 52 -14.67 43.04 9.39
CA ARG A 52 -15.25 44.39 9.52
C ARG A 52 -14.71 45.35 8.47
N SER A 53 -13.45 45.22 8.07
CA SER A 53 -12.84 46.06 7.02
C SER A 53 -13.34 45.74 5.62
N HIS A 54 -13.89 44.54 5.41
CA HIS A 54 -14.55 44.12 4.18
C HIS A 54 -16.09 44.25 4.25
N GLY A 55 -16.64 44.85 5.32
CA GLY A 55 -18.07 44.83 5.66
C GLY A 55 -18.99 45.71 4.80
N GLY A 56 -19.16 45.36 3.53
CA GLY A 56 -20.29 45.80 2.69
C GLY A 56 -21.12 44.60 2.21
N ASP A 57 -22.35 44.81 1.73
CA ASP A 57 -23.31 43.75 1.30
C ASP A 57 -22.91 43.01 -0.01
N GLY A 58 -21.63 43.04 -0.36
CA GLY A 58 -21.06 42.49 -1.59
C GLY A 58 -20.80 40.98 -1.54
N TRP A 59 -20.71 40.38 -2.72
CA TRP A 59 -20.40 38.97 -2.94
C TRP A 59 -18.98 38.56 -2.49
N GLU A 60 -18.06 39.52 -2.35
CA GLU A 60 -16.71 39.33 -1.79
C GLU A 60 -16.73 38.99 -0.29
N VAL A 61 -17.72 39.48 0.46
CA VAL A 61 -17.90 39.10 1.87
C VAL A 61 -18.35 37.65 2.00
N LYS A 62 -19.15 37.16 1.05
CA LYS A 62 -19.65 35.78 1.04
C LYS A 62 -18.53 34.78 0.78
N THR A 63 -17.58 35.07 -0.12
CA THR A 63 -16.41 34.19 -0.36
C THR A 63 -15.49 34.13 0.86
N TRP A 64 -15.27 35.26 1.53
CA TRP A 64 -14.47 35.34 2.75
C TRP A 64 -15.08 34.55 3.91
N GLN A 65 -16.40 34.67 4.11
CA GLN A 65 -17.14 33.92 5.14
C GLN A 65 -17.13 32.41 4.88
N VAL A 66 -17.30 31.99 3.61
CA VAL A 66 -17.22 30.57 3.23
C VAL A 66 -15.82 30.01 3.47
N ALA A 67 -14.77 30.73 3.06
CA ALA A 67 -13.38 30.34 3.32
C ALA A 67 -13.12 30.20 4.83
N MET A 68 -13.54 31.19 5.63
CA MET A 68 -13.42 31.15 7.09
C MET A 68 -14.14 29.94 7.70
N GLY A 69 -15.33 29.58 7.22
CA GLY A 69 -16.07 28.39 7.68
C GLY A 69 -15.33 27.08 7.40
N CYS A 70 -14.78 26.93 6.19
CA CYS A 70 -13.96 25.77 5.81
C CYS A 70 -12.65 25.71 6.62
N GLU A 71 -11.95 26.82 6.75
CA GLU A 71 -10.70 26.94 7.52
C GLU A 71 -10.93 26.64 9.01
N ALA A 72 -12.08 27.04 9.57
CA ALA A 72 -12.46 26.72 10.94
C ALA A 72 -12.67 25.22 11.13
N TRP A 73 -13.31 24.57 10.15
CA TRP A 73 -13.44 23.12 10.14
C TRP A 73 -12.08 22.42 10.04
N PHE A 74 -11.20 22.85 9.14
CA PHE A 74 -9.86 22.25 9.04
C PHE A 74 -9.06 22.43 10.32
N THR A 75 -9.18 23.59 10.97
CA THR A 75 -8.53 23.86 12.26
C THR A 75 -9.06 22.92 13.33
N PHE A 76 -10.38 22.71 13.40
CA PHE A 76 -10.99 21.73 14.29
C PHE A 76 -10.47 20.30 14.03
N VAL A 77 -10.42 19.86 12.76
CA VAL A 77 -9.85 18.56 12.39
C VAL A 77 -8.39 18.45 12.81
N TRP A 78 -7.61 19.52 12.65
CA TRP A 78 -6.20 19.55 13.04
C TRP A 78 -6.02 19.43 14.55
N VAL A 79 -6.87 20.07 15.37
CA VAL A 79 -6.88 19.87 16.83
C VAL A 79 -7.07 18.39 17.19
N LEU A 80 -7.94 17.68 16.48
CA LEU A 80 -8.11 16.25 16.69
C LEU A 80 -6.85 15.45 16.31
N VAL A 81 -6.19 15.78 15.18
CA VAL A 81 -4.93 15.17 14.73
C VAL A 81 -3.80 15.36 15.75
N VAL A 82 -3.68 16.55 16.34
CA VAL A 82 -2.68 16.81 17.38
C VAL A 82 -2.94 15.90 18.60
N SER A 83 -4.20 15.75 19.00
CA SER A 83 -4.58 14.90 20.14
C SER A 83 -4.23 13.42 19.93
N THR A 84 -4.43 12.92 18.72
CA THR A 84 -4.19 11.51 18.37
C THR A 84 -2.70 11.18 18.20
N LYS A 85 -1.87 12.11 17.71
CA LYS A 85 -0.43 11.90 17.46
C LYS A 85 0.48 12.20 18.67
N TRP A 86 -0.06 12.75 19.75
CA TRP A 86 0.74 13.32 20.84
C TRP A 86 1.81 12.38 21.44
N ASN A 87 1.45 11.14 21.77
CA ASN A 87 2.33 10.18 22.45
C ASN A 87 2.46 8.88 21.65
N LEU A 88 3.62 8.59 21.05
CA LEU A 88 3.84 7.33 20.33
C LEU A 88 4.29 6.23 21.28
N LEU A 89 3.60 5.09 21.25
CA LEU A 89 3.87 3.93 22.10
C LEU A 89 4.00 2.67 21.26
N ARG A 90 5.10 1.93 21.45
CA ARG A 90 5.32 0.59 20.89
C ARG A 90 5.33 -0.46 22.01
N TYR A 91 4.76 -1.63 21.73
CA TYR A 91 4.86 -2.80 22.60
C TYR A 91 5.96 -3.73 22.09
N LEU A 92 6.86 -4.15 22.97
CA LEU A 92 7.83 -5.22 22.74
C LEU A 92 7.39 -6.43 23.57
N THR A 93 7.27 -7.60 22.95
CA THR A 93 6.73 -8.80 23.60
C THR A 93 7.77 -9.92 23.64
N PHE A 94 7.73 -10.75 24.68
CA PHE A 94 8.75 -11.77 24.93
C PHE A 94 8.12 -13.17 25.11
N PRO A 95 7.75 -13.86 24.01
CA PRO A 95 7.14 -15.20 24.05
C PRO A 95 7.93 -16.24 24.85
N GLN A 96 9.26 -16.16 24.86
CA GLN A 96 10.12 -17.10 25.59
C GLN A 96 9.86 -17.03 27.10
N ARG A 97 9.66 -15.82 27.65
CA ARG A 97 9.31 -15.63 29.07
C ARG A 97 7.93 -16.20 29.39
N LEU A 98 6.97 -16.11 28.46
CA LEU A 98 5.65 -16.71 28.62
C LEU A 98 5.73 -18.23 28.72
N LEU A 99 6.46 -18.87 27.79
CA LEU A 99 6.64 -20.33 27.77
C LEU A 99 7.41 -20.85 28.99
N GLN A 100 8.36 -20.08 29.52
CA GLN A 100 9.05 -20.41 30.77
C GLN A 100 8.12 -20.32 32.00
N ARG A 101 7.24 -19.32 32.03
CA ARG A 101 6.36 -19.04 33.19
C ARG A 101 5.12 -19.92 33.23
N LYS A 102 4.57 -20.30 32.08
CA LYS A 102 3.37 -21.14 31.98
C LYS A 102 3.68 -22.44 31.26
N ARG A 103 3.64 -23.54 32.02
CA ARG A 103 3.70 -24.91 31.48
C ARG A 103 2.52 -25.26 30.60
N GLU A 104 1.38 -24.60 30.81
CA GLU A 104 0.15 -24.84 30.07
C GLU A 104 -0.48 -23.51 29.62
N LEU A 105 -0.67 -23.38 28.31
CA LEU A 105 -1.25 -22.19 27.71
C LEU A 105 -2.79 -22.30 27.66
N PRO A 106 -3.51 -21.15 27.63
CA PRO A 106 -4.98 -21.15 27.60
C PRO A 106 -5.51 -21.42 26.19
N ALA A 107 -6.63 -22.16 26.11
CA ALA A 107 -7.30 -22.42 24.84
C ALA A 107 -7.64 -21.15 24.06
N MET A 108 -7.66 -21.28 22.73
CA MET A 108 -7.90 -20.18 21.79
C MET A 108 -8.77 -20.65 20.62
N ASP A 109 -9.87 -19.95 20.40
CA ASP A 109 -10.68 -20.15 19.20
C ASP A 109 -10.27 -19.16 18.11
N MET A 110 -10.03 -19.63 16.88
CA MET A 110 -9.62 -18.81 15.75
C MET A 110 -10.72 -18.81 14.69
N PHE A 111 -11.28 -17.64 14.39
CA PHE A 111 -12.44 -17.45 13.54
C PHE A 111 -12.04 -16.93 12.17
N VAL A 112 -12.48 -17.62 11.13
CA VAL A 112 -12.37 -17.20 9.73
C VAL A 112 -13.78 -17.01 9.18
N THR A 113 -14.08 -15.83 8.63
CA THR A 113 -15.37 -15.56 7.99
C THR A 113 -15.23 -15.44 6.48
N THR A 114 -16.13 -16.09 5.73
CA THR A 114 -16.31 -15.92 4.29
C THR A 114 -17.78 -15.74 3.96
N ALA A 115 -18.08 -14.93 2.95
CA ALA A 115 -19.42 -14.47 2.62
C ALA A 115 -19.94 -14.95 1.27
N ASP A 116 -19.07 -15.14 0.27
CA ASP A 116 -19.49 -15.57 -1.08
C ASP A 116 -18.33 -16.29 -1.81
N PRO A 117 -18.50 -17.53 -2.27
CA PRO A 117 -17.42 -18.32 -2.89
C PRO A 117 -16.98 -17.83 -4.28
N GLU A 118 -17.76 -16.98 -4.96
CA GLU A 118 -17.39 -16.38 -6.24
C GLU A 118 -16.59 -15.09 -6.02
N LEU A 119 -17.05 -14.26 -5.08
CA LEU A 119 -16.35 -13.02 -4.72
C LEU A 119 -15.13 -13.28 -3.84
N GLU A 120 -15.12 -14.36 -3.08
CA GLU A 120 -14.06 -14.79 -2.17
C GLU A 120 -13.71 -16.26 -2.48
N PRO A 121 -12.87 -16.52 -3.50
CA PRO A 121 -12.55 -17.88 -3.93
C PRO A 121 -12.09 -18.77 -2.77
N PRO A 122 -12.62 -20.00 -2.62
CA PRO A 122 -12.32 -20.87 -1.47
C PRO A 122 -10.84 -21.18 -1.27
N VAL A 123 -10.02 -21.14 -2.33
CA VAL A 123 -8.57 -21.31 -2.24
C VAL A 123 -7.88 -20.23 -1.38
N ILE A 124 -8.40 -19.00 -1.38
CA ILE A 124 -7.88 -17.91 -0.54
C ILE A 124 -8.16 -18.25 0.93
N MET A 125 -9.40 -18.63 1.23
CA MET A 125 -9.82 -19.07 2.57
C MET A 125 -9.01 -20.27 3.06
N VAL A 126 -8.79 -21.27 2.21
CA VAL A 126 -8.00 -22.47 2.52
C VAL A 126 -6.57 -22.10 2.94
N ASN A 127 -5.92 -21.19 2.22
CA ASN A 127 -4.58 -20.74 2.58
C ASN A 127 -4.52 -20.03 3.94
N THR A 128 -5.54 -19.22 4.26
CA THR A 128 -5.70 -18.61 5.57
C THR A 128 -5.89 -19.66 6.67
N VAL A 129 -6.77 -20.64 6.47
CA VAL A 129 -7.00 -21.74 7.41
C VAL A 129 -5.74 -22.56 7.64
N LEU A 130 -5.04 -22.97 6.57
CA LEU A 130 -3.79 -23.74 6.68
C LEU A 130 -2.71 -22.98 7.45
N SER A 131 -2.62 -21.66 7.26
CA SER A 131 -1.67 -20.83 8.02
C SER A 131 -2.01 -20.75 9.51
N LEU A 132 -3.30 -20.71 9.86
CA LEU A 132 -3.77 -20.69 11.26
C LEU A 132 -3.58 -22.05 11.93
N MET A 133 -3.80 -23.16 11.20
CA MET A 133 -3.59 -24.50 11.74
C MET A 133 -2.12 -24.79 12.05
N ALA A 134 -1.20 -24.07 11.40
CA ALA A 134 0.25 -24.22 11.51
C ALA A 134 0.93 -23.17 12.43
N VAL A 135 0.18 -22.44 13.26
CA VAL A 135 0.77 -21.51 14.25
C VAL A 135 1.53 -22.23 15.35
N ASP A 136 2.50 -21.55 15.95
CA ASP A 136 3.34 -22.10 17.02
C ASP A 136 2.57 -22.12 18.33
N TYR A 137 2.28 -23.33 18.79
CA TYR A 137 1.62 -23.57 20.07
C TYR A 137 2.11 -24.90 20.67
N PRO A 138 3.36 -24.92 21.19
CA PRO A 138 4.13 -26.15 21.40
C PRO A 138 3.42 -27.19 22.29
N GLY A 139 3.24 -28.40 21.77
CA GLY A 139 2.69 -29.56 22.50
C GLY A 139 1.22 -29.43 22.91
N MET A 140 0.50 -28.40 22.46
CA MET A 140 -0.84 -28.06 22.95
C MET A 140 -1.82 -27.75 21.82
N ALA A 141 -1.62 -28.35 20.64
CA ALA A 141 -2.47 -28.11 19.48
C ALA A 141 -3.97 -28.43 19.72
N HIS A 142 -4.27 -29.38 20.62
CA HIS A 142 -5.65 -29.69 21.06
C HIS A 142 -6.37 -28.52 21.74
N LYS A 143 -5.63 -27.48 22.18
CA LYS A 143 -6.21 -26.26 22.76
C LYS A 143 -6.59 -25.19 21.73
N LEU A 144 -6.25 -25.43 20.47
CA LEU A 144 -6.56 -24.54 19.36
C LEU A 144 -7.73 -25.11 18.58
N ALA A 145 -8.68 -24.25 18.23
CA ALA A 145 -9.79 -24.61 17.36
C ALA A 145 -9.98 -23.54 16.28
N VAL A 146 -9.93 -23.94 15.02
CA VAL A 146 -10.25 -23.09 13.87
C VAL A 146 -11.72 -23.29 13.51
N TYR A 147 -12.48 -22.20 13.53
CA TYR A 147 -13.86 -22.17 13.08
C TYR A 147 -13.96 -21.37 11.78
N VAL A 148 -14.54 -21.97 10.75
CA VAL A 148 -14.84 -21.30 9.48
C VAL A 148 -16.33 -21.04 9.41
N SER A 149 -16.72 -19.76 9.40
CA SER A 149 -18.10 -19.34 9.14
C SER A 149 -18.28 -19.04 7.67
N ASP A 150 -19.14 -19.82 7.02
CA ASP A 150 -19.55 -19.65 5.64
C ASP A 150 -20.96 -19.06 5.58
N ASP A 151 -21.04 -17.77 5.28
CA ASP A 151 -22.31 -17.05 5.17
C ASP A 151 -23.07 -17.38 3.88
N ALA A 152 -22.44 -18.05 2.90
CA ALA A 152 -23.10 -18.45 1.65
C ALA A 152 -23.72 -19.85 1.72
N CYS A 153 -23.44 -20.63 2.78
CA CYS A 153 -23.82 -22.06 2.86
C CYS A 153 -23.36 -22.84 1.60
N SER A 154 -22.11 -22.61 1.20
CA SER A 154 -21.56 -23.11 -0.06
C SER A 154 -21.00 -24.53 0.10
N PRO A 155 -21.52 -25.52 -0.66
CA PRO A 155 -20.94 -26.86 -0.67
C PRO A 155 -19.50 -26.85 -1.23
N LEU A 156 -19.15 -25.91 -2.11
CA LEU A 156 -17.78 -25.75 -2.61
C LEU A 156 -16.83 -25.30 -1.50
N THR A 157 -17.26 -24.38 -0.64
CA THR A 157 -16.47 -23.92 0.52
C THR A 157 -16.23 -25.06 1.49
N PHE A 158 -17.27 -25.86 1.79
CA PHE A 158 -17.14 -27.05 2.63
C PHE A 158 -16.21 -28.10 2.00
N PHE A 159 -16.35 -28.37 0.69
CA PHE A 159 -15.47 -29.29 -0.05
C PHE A 159 -14.01 -28.86 0.03
N ALA A 160 -13.72 -27.59 -0.26
CA ALA A 160 -12.37 -27.05 -0.22
C ALA A 160 -11.77 -27.17 1.18
N LEU A 161 -12.57 -26.94 2.22
CA LEU A 161 -12.13 -27.07 3.61
C LEU A 161 -11.86 -28.52 4.01
N SER A 162 -12.67 -29.48 3.54
CA SER A 162 -12.43 -30.91 3.75
C SER A 162 -11.15 -31.41 3.07
N GLU A 163 -10.88 -30.97 1.83
CA GLU A 163 -9.61 -31.28 1.16
C GLU A 163 -8.42 -30.58 1.85
N ALA A 164 -8.60 -29.35 2.34
CA ALA A 164 -7.58 -28.65 3.11
C ALA A 164 -7.22 -29.38 4.41
N ALA A 165 -8.19 -29.98 5.10
CA ALA A 165 -7.95 -30.78 6.30
C ALA A 165 -7.07 -32.02 6.03
N LYS A 166 -7.22 -32.65 4.87
CA LYS A 166 -6.35 -33.75 4.43
C LYS A 166 -4.93 -33.26 4.20
N PHE A 167 -4.78 -32.15 3.49
CA PHE A 167 -3.47 -31.55 3.25
C PHE A 167 -2.80 -31.02 4.53
N ALA A 168 -3.58 -30.49 5.47
CA ALA A 168 -3.07 -29.98 6.75
C ALA A 168 -2.33 -31.07 7.56
N GLN A 169 -2.74 -32.34 7.43
CA GLN A 169 -2.08 -33.47 8.08
C GLN A 169 -0.66 -33.71 7.57
N LEU A 170 -0.35 -33.22 6.36
CA LEU A 170 1.00 -33.24 5.79
C LEU A 170 1.73 -31.93 6.06
N TRP A 171 1.05 -30.80 5.85
CA TRP A 171 1.62 -29.45 5.96
C TRP A 171 2.05 -29.07 7.38
N VAL A 172 1.19 -29.32 8.37
CA VAL A 172 1.45 -28.88 9.76
C VAL A 172 2.66 -29.60 10.38
N PRO A 173 2.79 -30.95 10.27
CA PRO A 173 4.00 -31.64 10.74
C PRO A 173 5.26 -31.21 9.99
N PHE A 174 5.19 -31.07 8.66
CA PHE A 174 6.31 -30.57 7.85
C PHE A 174 6.78 -29.20 8.33
N CYS A 175 5.83 -28.29 8.56
CA CYS A 175 6.06 -26.96 9.10
C CYS A 175 6.81 -26.97 10.44
N ARG A 176 6.40 -27.83 11.37
CA ARG A 176 7.01 -27.92 12.71
C ARG A 176 8.38 -28.58 12.66
N LYS A 177 8.49 -29.72 11.96
CA LYS A 177 9.74 -30.50 11.80
C LYS A 177 10.88 -29.64 11.24
N HIS A 178 10.58 -28.81 10.24
CA HIS A 178 11.58 -27.99 9.55
C HIS A 178 11.57 -26.50 9.96
N ASN A 179 10.83 -26.14 11.01
CA ASN A 179 10.71 -24.77 11.52
C ASN A 179 10.39 -23.72 10.44
N ILE A 180 9.48 -24.04 9.52
CA ILE A 180 9.13 -23.22 8.37
C ILE A 180 8.47 -21.90 8.82
N GLN A 181 9.10 -20.75 8.58
CA GLN A 181 8.54 -19.47 9.06
C GLN A 181 7.26 -19.05 8.31
N VAL A 182 7.20 -19.28 6.99
CA VAL A 182 6.03 -18.89 6.18
C VAL A 182 5.00 -20.01 6.20
N ARG A 183 3.96 -19.85 7.04
CA ARG A 183 2.93 -20.88 7.24
C ARG A 183 1.84 -20.94 6.17
N ALA A 184 1.79 -19.97 5.26
CA ALA A 184 0.86 -19.95 4.14
C ALA A 184 1.48 -20.66 2.90
N PRO A 185 0.96 -21.82 2.47
CA PRO A 185 1.56 -22.61 1.40
C PRO A 185 1.73 -21.87 0.08
N PHE A 186 0.73 -21.08 -0.35
CA PHE A 186 0.81 -20.30 -1.60
C PHE A 186 1.97 -19.30 -1.64
N ARG A 187 2.42 -18.82 -0.47
CA ARG A 187 3.57 -17.91 -0.35
C ARG A 187 4.87 -18.67 -0.22
N TYR A 188 4.84 -19.81 0.47
CA TYR A 188 6.00 -20.67 0.65
C TYR A 188 6.43 -21.33 -0.67
N PHE A 189 5.48 -21.90 -1.41
CA PHE A 189 5.68 -22.55 -2.71
C PHE A 189 5.48 -21.59 -3.88
N SER A 190 6.04 -20.37 -3.81
CA SER A 190 5.93 -19.35 -4.87
C SER A 190 6.03 -19.96 -6.27
N PRO A 191 5.26 -19.50 -7.29
CA PRO A 191 5.24 -20.12 -8.62
C PRO A 191 6.62 -20.23 -9.31
N THR A 192 7.56 -19.36 -8.93
CA THR A 192 8.95 -19.35 -9.41
C THR A 192 9.92 -20.20 -8.58
N ALA A 193 9.48 -20.81 -7.49
CA ALA A 193 10.30 -21.65 -6.64
C ALA A 193 10.41 -23.06 -7.24
N GLU A 194 11.43 -23.28 -8.06
CA GLU A 194 11.80 -24.61 -8.57
C GLU A 194 12.63 -25.40 -7.54
N GLN A 195 13.21 -24.72 -6.55
CA GLN A 195 14.01 -25.30 -5.48
C GLN A 195 13.58 -24.78 -4.09
N PRO A 196 13.80 -25.56 -3.01
CA PRO A 196 13.52 -25.12 -1.66
C PRO A 196 14.36 -23.87 -1.29
N PRO A 197 13.86 -22.98 -0.43
CA PRO A 197 14.62 -21.81 0.01
C PRO A 197 15.92 -22.25 0.71
N SER A 198 17.05 -21.65 0.32
CA SER A 198 18.34 -21.85 0.98
C SER A 198 18.33 -21.19 2.37
N ALA A 199 17.75 -21.84 3.37
CA ALA A 199 17.72 -21.35 4.75
C ALA A 199 18.88 -21.95 5.55
N GLY A 200 19.74 -21.09 6.09
CA GLY A 200 20.98 -21.48 6.77
C GLY A 200 20.82 -22.56 7.84
N GLY A 201 21.73 -23.54 7.81
CA GLY A 201 22.05 -24.43 8.93
C GLY A 201 21.54 -25.87 8.83
N GLY A 202 20.53 -26.19 8.01
CA GLY A 202 19.99 -27.56 7.93
C GLY A 202 19.22 -27.93 6.66
N SER A 203 18.99 -27.00 5.73
CA SER A 203 18.06 -27.17 4.59
C SER A 203 18.61 -27.91 3.37
N ASN A 204 19.79 -28.53 3.45
CA ASN A 204 20.43 -29.21 2.31
C ASN A 204 20.38 -30.74 2.40
N SER A 205 19.62 -31.30 3.37
CA SER A 205 19.49 -32.76 3.46
C SER A 205 18.65 -33.30 2.28
N PRO A 206 19.05 -34.43 1.66
CA PRO A 206 18.26 -35.08 0.62
C PRO A 206 16.84 -35.42 1.08
N GLU A 207 16.66 -35.78 2.37
CA GLU A 207 15.35 -36.07 2.94
C GLU A 207 14.44 -34.82 2.92
N PHE A 208 14.97 -33.66 3.31
CA PHE A 208 14.22 -32.41 3.26
C PHE A 208 13.81 -32.05 1.83
N GLN A 209 14.70 -32.21 0.85
CA GLN A 209 14.38 -31.91 -0.54
C GLN A 209 13.29 -32.82 -1.11
N GLN A 210 13.33 -34.12 -0.78
CA GLN A 210 12.32 -35.08 -1.20
C GLN A 210 10.97 -34.79 -0.55
N GLU A 211 10.96 -34.53 0.76
CA GLU A 211 9.76 -34.18 1.52
C GLU A 211 9.17 -32.85 1.01
N TRP A 212 9.99 -31.83 0.79
CA TRP A 212 9.56 -30.55 0.24
C TRP A 212 8.89 -30.70 -1.13
N LYS A 213 9.47 -31.47 -2.05
CA LYS A 213 8.87 -31.74 -3.38
C LYS A 213 7.54 -32.47 -3.25
N HIS A 214 7.46 -33.46 -2.37
CA HIS A 214 6.21 -34.18 -2.12
C HIS A 214 5.11 -33.23 -1.61
N ILE A 215 5.40 -32.42 -0.58
CA ILE A 215 4.44 -31.47 -0.02
C ILE A 215 4.02 -30.40 -1.04
N LYS A 216 4.96 -29.91 -1.88
CA LYS A 216 4.64 -28.98 -2.97
C LYS A 216 3.63 -29.59 -3.95
N ASN A 217 3.87 -30.83 -4.39
CA ASN A 217 2.98 -31.52 -5.33
C ASN A 217 1.59 -31.76 -4.71
N GLU A 218 1.51 -32.12 -3.43
CA GLU A 218 0.23 -32.27 -2.72
C GLU A 218 -0.52 -30.93 -2.60
N TYR A 219 0.19 -29.82 -2.42
CA TYR A 219 -0.40 -28.48 -2.43
C TYR A 219 -0.94 -28.09 -3.82
N GLU A 220 -0.19 -28.38 -4.87
CA GLU A 220 -0.64 -28.15 -6.26
C GLU A 220 -1.87 -29.01 -6.60
N SER A 221 -1.88 -30.27 -6.15
CA SER A 221 -3.03 -31.19 -6.25
C SER A 221 -4.26 -30.64 -5.52
N LEU A 222 -4.10 -30.09 -4.30
CA LEU A 222 -5.17 -29.43 -3.56
C LEU A 222 -5.76 -28.26 -4.36
N ASN A 223 -4.91 -27.35 -4.87
CA ASN A 223 -5.38 -26.21 -5.66
C ASN A 223 -6.12 -26.66 -6.93
N TRP A 224 -5.59 -27.66 -7.62
CA TRP A 224 -6.21 -28.22 -8.82
C TRP A 224 -7.59 -28.80 -8.51
N LYS A 225 -7.74 -29.59 -7.43
CA LYS A 225 -9.04 -30.15 -7.02
C LYS A 225 -10.07 -29.07 -6.71
N ILE A 226 -9.66 -28.01 -6.01
CA ILE A 226 -10.56 -26.89 -5.65
C ILE A 226 -11.01 -26.16 -6.92
N GLU A 227 -10.09 -25.86 -7.84
CA GLU A 227 -10.40 -25.13 -9.07
C GLU A 227 -11.20 -25.98 -10.07
N ASP A 228 -10.92 -27.29 -10.15
CA ASP A 228 -11.72 -28.24 -10.92
C ASP A 228 -13.15 -28.35 -10.36
N ALA A 229 -13.32 -28.44 -9.03
CA ALA A 229 -14.63 -28.44 -8.39
C ALA A 229 -15.40 -27.14 -8.62
N ARG A 230 -14.72 -26.00 -8.66
CA ARG A 230 -15.32 -24.69 -8.95
C ARG A 230 -15.87 -24.58 -10.37
N LYS A 231 -15.23 -25.22 -11.35
CA LYS A 231 -15.67 -25.23 -12.75
C LYS A 231 -16.85 -26.17 -13.01
N LYS A 232 -17.08 -27.14 -12.13
CA LYS A 232 -18.14 -28.13 -12.23
C LYS A 232 -19.45 -27.60 -11.65
N PRO A 233 -20.62 -28.08 -12.15
CA PRO A 233 -21.90 -27.72 -11.55
C PRO A 233 -21.99 -28.24 -10.11
N VAL A 234 -22.63 -27.46 -9.23
CA VAL A 234 -22.76 -27.79 -7.79
C VAL A 234 -23.33 -29.20 -7.56
N SER A 235 -24.19 -29.69 -8.45
CA SER A 235 -24.75 -31.04 -8.39
C SER A 235 -23.71 -32.17 -8.38
N SER A 236 -22.54 -31.98 -8.99
CA SER A 236 -21.47 -32.99 -8.94
C SER A 236 -20.83 -33.11 -7.57
N ILE A 237 -20.73 -32.00 -6.82
CA ILE A 237 -20.19 -31.97 -5.45
C ILE A 237 -21.16 -32.65 -4.47
N LEU A 238 -22.46 -32.44 -4.66
CA LEU A 238 -23.52 -32.97 -3.79
C LEU A 238 -23.70 -34.49 -3.86
N SER A 239 -23.05 -35.18 -4.80
CA SER A 239 -23.17 -36.64 -5.00
C SER A 239 -22.51 -37.51 -3.92
N ALA A 240 -21.75 -36.90 -3.00
CA ALA A 240 -21.09 -37.58 -1.88
C ALA A 240 -21.90 -37.43 -0.57
N GLY A 241 -22.01 -38.51 0.22
CA GLY A 241 -22.90 -38.59 1.39
C GLY A 241 -22.69 -37.51 2.47
N GLU A 242 -21.47 -37.00 2.63
CA GLU A 242 -21.15 -35.92 3.59
C GLU A 242 -21.79 -34.56 3.22
N PHE A 243 -22.19 -34.39 1.96
CA PHE A 243 -22.77 -33.17 1.41
C PHE A 243 -24.30 -33.18 1.38
N ALA A 244 -24.95 -34.23 1.88
CA ALA A 244 -26.41 -34.34 1.93
C ALA A 244 -27.07 -33.14 2.67
N ALA A 245 -26.37 -32.56 3.65
CA ALA A 245 -26.84 -31.39 4.38
C ALA A 245 -26.96 -30.11 3.52
N PHE A 246 -26.36 -30.09 2.33
CA PHE A 246 -26.41 -28.97 1.38
C PHE A 246 -27.41 -29.19 0.24
N ALA A 247 -28.03 -30.37 0.15
CA ALA A 247 -29.00 -30.67 -0.89
C ALA A 247 -30.23 -29.76 -0.75
N ASN A 248 -30.64 -29.13 -1.87
CA ASN A 248 -31.80 -28.23 -1.95
C ASN A 248 -31.74 -26.99 -1.03
N MET A 249 -30.56 -26.54 -0.61
CA MET A 249 -30.40 -25.34 0.21
C MET A 249 -30.37 -24.06 -0.63
N ASP A 250 -31.08 -23.03 -0.17
CA ASP A 250 -31.01 -21.67 -0.71
C ASP A 250 -30.12 -20.79 0.18
N ARG A 251 -29.31 -19.90 -0.43
CA ARG A 251 -28.36 -19.03 0.31
C ARG A 251 -29.04 -18.11 1.33
N GLY A 252 -30.29 -17.72 1.10
CA GLY A 252 -31.07 -16.86 2.00
C GLY A 252 -32.03 -17.64 2.91
N ASN A 253 -32.16 -18.95 2.72
CA ASN A 253 -33.13 -19.79 3.41
C ASN A 253 -32.62 -21.21 3.61
N HIS A 254 -31.93 -21.45 4.73
CA HIS A 254 -31.40 -22.75 5.09
C HIS A 254 -31.29 -22.89 6.62
N PRO A 255 -31.41 -24.12 7.17
CA PRO A 255 -31.14 -24.40 8.58
C PRO A 255 -29.66 -24.18 8.92
N PRO A 256 -29.30 -24.10 10.21
CA PRO A 256 -27.90 -24.04 10.59
C PRO A 256 -27.20 -25.38 10.27
N ILE A 257 -25.96 -25.30 9.82
CA ILE A 257 -25.07 -26.44 9.57
C ILE A 257 -23.84 -26.27 10.44
N VAL A 258 -23.53 -27.27 11.26
CA VAL A 258 -22.29 -27.34 12.03
C VAL A 258 -21.66 -28.70 11.75
N LYS A 259 -20.40 -28.71 11.30
CA LYS A 259 -19.66 -29.92 10.95
C LYS A 259 -18.27 -29.87 11.57
N ILE A 260 -17.90 -30.92 12.30
CA ILE A 260 -16.54 -31.11 12.79
C ILE A 260 -15.78 -31.83 11.68
N ILE A 261 -14.85 -31.13 11.02
CA ILE A 261 -14.04 -31.67 9.92
C ILE A 261 -12.83 -32.41 10.47
N TRP A 262 -12.20 -31.85 11.50
CA TRP A 262 -11.09 -32.48 12.20
C TRP A 262 -11.23 -32.30 13.71
N GLU A 263 -11.11 -33.40 14.45
CA GLU A 263 -11.10 -33.42 15.91
C GLU A 263 -9.76 -33.97 16.39
N ASN A 264 -9.05 -33.18 17.19
CA ASN A 264 -7.82 -33.63 17.80
C ASN A 264 -8.13 -34.44 19.08
N LYS A 265 -8.23 -35.77 18.94
CA LYS A 265 -8.53 -36.69 20.05
C LYS A 265 -7.29 -37.19 20.78
N GLU A 266 -6.17 -37.22 20.08
CA GLU A 266 -4.90 -37.69 20.62
C GLU A 266 -4.17 -36.42 21.06
N THR A 267 -3.91 -36.24 22.35
CA THR A 267 -3.09 -35.13 22.87
C THR A 267 -1.61 -35.25 22.43
N ALA A 268 -1.37 -35.78 21.24
CA ALA A 268 -0.10 -35.92 20.58
C ALA A 268 0.53 -34.54 20.38
N PRO A 269 1.82 -34.38 20.69
CA PRO A 269 2.53 -33.12 20.55
C PRO A 269 2.53 -32.58 19.11
N ASP A 270 2.37 -33.46 18.12
CA ASP A 270 2.31 -33.14 16.69
C ASP A 270 0.90 -33.06 16.11
N GLY A 271 -0.15 -33.08 16.94
CA GLY A 271 -1.54 -33.01 16.50
C GLY A 271 -1.93 -31.69 15.81
N LEU A 272 -3.03 -31.71 15.06
CA LEU A 272 -3.58 -30.52 14.39
C LEU A 272 -4.60 -29.83 15.30
N PRO A 273 -4.82 -28.51 15.19
CA PRO A 273 -5.97 -27.85 15.80
C PRO A 273 -7.30 -28.46 15.37
N HIS A 274 -8.34 -28.35 16.20
CA HIS A 274 -9.70 -28.70 15.77
C HIS A 274 -10.11 -27.84 14.57
N LEU A 275 -10.85 -28.41 13.62
CA LEU A 275 -11.40 -27.69 12.48
C LEU A 275 -12.90 -27.89 12.38
N ILE A 276 -13.64 -26.79 12.51
CA ILE A 276 -15.11 -26.80 12.54
C ILE A 276 -15.64 -25.87 11.44
N TYR A 277 -16.53 -26.39 10.61
CA TYR A 277 -17.30 -25.62 9.64
C TYR A 277 -18.65 -25.23 10.22
N ILE A 278 -19.04 -23.98 10.01
CA ILE A 278 -20.33 -23.42 10.44
C ILE A 278 -20.96 -22.66 9.30
N SER A 279 -22.22 -22.93 9.04
CA SER A 279 -23.12 -22.01 8.33
C SER A 279 -24.32 -21.75 9.24
N ARG A 280 -24.52 -20.49 9.63
CA ARG A 280 -25.63 -20.11 10.52
C ARG A 280 -26.97 -20.24 9.81
N GLU A 281 -28.06 -20.36 10.56
CA GLU A 281 -29.38 -20.34 9.93
C GLU A 281 -29.67 -18.98 9.27
N LYS A 282 -30.25 -19.01 8.07
CA LYS A 282 -30.81 -17.84 7.40
C LYS A 282 -32.25 -18.10 7.02
N ARG A 283 -33.09 -17.07 7.19
CA ARG A 283 -34.51 -17.08 6.82
C ARG A 283 -34.86 -15.74 6.15
N PRO A 284 -35.68 -15.71 5.08
CA PRO A 284 -35.94 -14.49 4.31
C PRO A 284 -36.52 -13.32 5.13
N LYS A 285 -37.28 -13.61 6.19
CA LYS A 285 -37.90 -12.59 7.06
C LYS A 285 -37.02 -12.13 8.22
N HIS A 286 -35.84 -12.72 8.40
CA HIS A 286 -34.94 -12.42 9.51
C HIS A 286 -33.72 -11.66 9.01
N HIS A 287 -33.49 -10.47 9.56
CA HIS A 287 -32.31 -9.69 9.23
C HIS A 287 -31.07 -10.37 9.81
N HIS A 288 -30.09 -10.70 8.96
CA HIS A 288 -28.93 -11.49 9.36
C HIS A 288 -27.71 -10.65 9.78
N HIS A 289 -27.73 -9.33 9.63
CA HIS A 289 -26.65 -8.46 10.14
C HIS A 289 -25.23 -8.78 9.59
N TYR A 290 -25.13 -9.28 8.35
CA TYR A 290 -23.87 -9.52 7.63
C TYR A 290 -22.80 -10.20 8.52
N LYS A 291 -21.56 -9.70 8.49
CA LYS A 291 -20.42 -10.23 9.26
C LYS A 291 -20.64 -10.18 10.77
N ALA A 292 -21.25 -9.11 11.30
CA ALA A 292 -21.53 -8.98 12.73
C ALA A 292 -22.37 -10.15 13.26
N GLY A 293 -23.43 -10.52 12.55
CA GLY A 293 -24.28 -11.65 12.94
C GLY A 293 -23.58 -13.00 12.75
N ALA A 294 -22.73 -13.15 11.73
CA ALA A 294 -21.98 -14.38 11.50
C ALA A 294 -20.99 -14.61 12.64
N MET A 295 -20.26 -13.56 13.03
CA MET A 295 -19.38 -13.56 14.19
C MET A 295 -20.13 -13.84 15.50
N ASN A 296 -21.31 -13.26 15.70
CA ASN A 296 -22.11 -13.54 16.91
C ASN A 296 -22.58 -14.99 16.97
N ALA A 297 -22.99 -15.59 15.84
CA ALA A 297 -23.28 -17.01 15.76
C ALA A 297 -22.04 -17.86 16.09
N LEU A 298 -20.87 -17.53 15.52
CA LEU A 298 -19.58 -18.18 15.84
C LEU A 298 -19.24 -18.11 17.33
N ILE A 299 -19.38 -16.93 17.95
CA ILE A 299 -19.10 -16.74 19.38
C ILE A 299 -19.99 -17.65 20.24
N ARG A 300 -21.27 -17.80 19.89
CA ARG A 300 -22.19 -18.70 20.60
C ARG A 300 -21.83 -20.17 20.39
N VAL A 301 -21.62 -20.59 19.14
CA VAL A 301 -21.29 -21.98 18.80
C VAL A 301 -19.97 -22.41 19.44
N SER A 302 -18.90 -21.64 19.27
CA SER A 302 -17.63 -21.89 19.96
C SER A 302 -17.80 -21.88 21.49
N GLY A 303 -18.66 -21.01 22.02
CA GLY A 303 -18.95 -20.93 23.46
C GLY A 303 -19.62 -22.17 24.04
N VAL A 304 -20.30 -23.00 23.24
CA VAL A 304 -20.82 -24.31 23.67
C VAL A 304 -19.89 -25.48 23.35
N MET A 305 -19.06 -25.36 22.30
CA MET A 305 -18.19 -26.44 21.85
C MET A 305 -16.85 -26.47 22.60
N THR A 306 -16.06 -25.40 22.54
CA THR A 306 -14.70 -25.33 23.13
C THR A 306 -14.62 -24.35 24.30
N ASN A 307 -15.46 -23.32 24.29
CA ASN A 307 -15.55 -22.24 25.28
C ASN A 307 -14.19 -21.62 25.64
N ALA A 308 -13.32 -21.41 24.64
CA ALA A 308 -11.98 -20.88 24.88
C ALA A 308 -12.02 -19.45 25.48
N PRO A 309 -11.18 -19.12 26.48
CA PRO A 309 -11.19 -17.79 27.10
C PRO A 309 -10.76 -16.66 26.15
N PHE A 310 -10.03 -16.99 25.08
CA PHE A 310 -9.57 -16.06 24.07
C PHE A 310 -10.05 -16.46 22.69
N MET A 311 -10.27 -15.46 21.83
CA MET A 311 -10.71 -15.65 20.46
C MET A 311 -9.88 -14.77 19.53
N LEU A 312 -9.40 -15.30 18.40
CA LEU A 312 -8.83 -14.54 17.29
C LEU A 312 -9.86 -14.45 16.17
N ASN A 313 -10.03 -13.30 15.55
CA ASN A 313 -10.79 -13.20 14.31
C ASN A 313 -9.93 -12.69 13.15
N VAL A 314 -10.09 -13.33 11.99
CA VAL A 314 -9.46 -12.92 10.73
C VAL A 314 -10.46 -13.03 9.57
N ASP A 315 -10.25 -12.21 8.55
CA ASP A 315 -10.93 -12.34 7.26
C ASP A 315 -10.37 -13.52 6.46
N CYS A 316 -11.14 -14.05 5.51
CA CYS A 316 -10.72 -15.19 4.69
C CYS A 316 -9.45 -14.92 3.86
N ASP A 317 -9.12 -13.66 3.61
CA ASP A 317 -7.94 -13.20 2.88
C ASP A 317 -6.75 -12.83 3.78
N MET A 318 -6.87 -12.97 5.11
CA MET A 318 -5.84 -12.54 6.07
C MET A 318 -5.11 -13.73 6.69
N TYR A 319 -4.05 -14.17 6.03
CA TYR A 319 -3.25 -15.31 6.50
C TYR A 319 -2.25 -14.91 7.59
N THR A 320 -1.87 -15.88 8.42
CA THR A 320 -0.86 -15.71 9.47
C THR A 320 0.53 -15.77 8.88
N HIS A 321 1.26 -14.65 8.94
CA HIS A 321 2.62 -14.56 8.41
C HIS A 321 3.67 -14.87 9.47
N ASN A 322 3.47 -14.42 10.72
CA ASN A 322 4.33 -14.75 11.84
C ASN A 322 3.73 -15.92 12.64
N PRO A 323 4.38 -17.09 12.71
CA PRO A 323 3.82 -18.27 13.37
C PRO A 323 3.69 -18.12 14.88
N GLN A 324 4.46 -17.23 15.52
CA GLN A 324 4.44 -17.00 16.97
C GLN A 324 3.40 -15.96 17.40
N ILE A 325 2.57 -15.45 16.49
CA ILE A 325 1.65 -14.35 16.78
C ILE A 325 0.71 -14.62 17.96
N VAL A 326 0.24 -15.87 18.11
CA VAL A 326 -0.62 -16.26 19.24
C VAL A 326 0.11 -16.06 20.57
N LEU A 327 1.39 -16.44 20.64
CA LEU A 327 2.23 -16.26 21.83
C LEU A 327 2.47 -14.77 22.14
N HIS A 328 2.75 -13.96 21.11
CA HIS A 328 2.93 -12.51 21.25
C HIS A 328 1.65 -11.83 21.77
N ALA A 329 0.47 -12.21 21.26
CA ALA A 329 -0.80 -11.70 21.76
C ALA A 329 -1.07 -12.13 23.20
N LEU A 330 -0.75 -13.38 23.56
CA LEU A 330 -0.87 -13.88 24.93
C LEU A 330 0.08 -13.15 25.90
N CYS A 331 1.28 -12.73 25.49
CA CYS A 331 2.12 -11.87 26.32
C CYS A 331 1.40 -10.57 26.74
N LEU A 332 0.62 -9.96 25.84
CA LEU A 332 -0.13 -8.74 26.13
C LEU A 332 -1.42 -9.00 26.93
N LEU A 333 -1.99 -10.20 26.83
CA LEU A 333 -3.24 -10.58 27.50
C LEU A 333 -3.03 -11.28 28.86
N LEU A 334 -1.88 -11.87 29.12
CA LEU A 334 -1.63 -12.66 30.34
C LEU A 334 -0.66 -11.99 31.32
N ASP A 335 0.02 -10.92 30.93
CA ASP A 335 0.91 -10.20 31.85
C ASP A 335 0.09 -9.65 33.04
N PRO A 336 0.53 -9.86 34.29
CA PRO A 336 -0.22 -9.41 35.47
C PRO A 336 -0.58 -7.93 35.47
N ARG A 337 0.22 -7.08 34.81
CA ARG A 337 -0.02 -5.63 34.71
C ARG A 337 -1.16 -5.27 33.76
N SER A 338 -1.43 -6.09 32.74
CA SER A 338 -2.46 -5.86 31.72
C SER A 338 -3.62 -6.86 31.75
N GLN A 339 -3.51 -7.93 32.53
CA GLN A 339 -4.47 -9.03 32.60
C GLN A 339 -5.90 -8.56 32.94
N ASN A 340 -6.00 -7.49 33.74
CA ASN A 340 -7.26 -7.00 34.28
C ASN A 340 -7.85 -5.79 33.52
N ASP A 341 -7.13 -5.21 32.55
CA ASP A 341 -7.54 -3.97 31.89
C ASP A 341 -7.60 -4.06 30.35
N THR A 342 -6.91 -5.02 29.73
CA THR A 342 -6.82 -5.15 28.28
C THR A 342 -7.91 -6.08 27.76
N GLY A 343 -8.87 -5.53 27.01
CA GLY A 343 -10.01 -6.27 26.47
C GLY A 343 -9.73 -6.98 25.15
N TYR A 344 -8.90 -6.38 24.29
CA TYR A 344 -8.45 -6.96 23.02
C TYR A 344 -7.07 -6.46 22.59
N VAL A 345 -6.43 -7.22 21.69
CA VAL A 345 -5.14 -6.91 21.07
C VAL A 345 -5.32 -6.83 19.56
N GLN A 346 -5.09 -5.66 18.98
CA GLN A 346 -5.19 -5.43 17.54
C GLN A 346 -3.81 -5.57 16.88
N CYS A 347 -3.73 -6.26 15.74
CA CYS A 347 -2.55 -6.26 14.88
C CYS A 347 -2.72 -5.25 13.72
N PRO A 348 -1.62 -4.70 13.16
CA PRO A 348 -1.68 -3.91 11.94
C PRO A 348 -2.31 -4.71 10.79
N GLN A 349 -3.15 -4.06 9.99
CA GLN A 349 -3.63 -4.63 8.74
C GLN A 349 -2.62 -4.31 7.63
N GLN A 350 -2.00 -5.33 7.05
CA GLN A 350 -0.96 -5.20 6.03
C GLN A 350 -1.26 -6.13 4.85
N PHE A 351 -0.72 -5.82 3.67
CA PHE A 351 -1.11 -6.48 2.42
C PHE A 351 0.11 -7.05 1.68
N TYR A 352 0.01 -8.29 1.20
CA TYR A 352 1.12 -8.98 0.50
C TYR A 352 1.18 -8.65 -1.00
N ASP A 353 0.10 -8.14 -1.56
CA ASP A 353 -0.10 -7.70 -2.94
C ASP A 353 -0.27 -6.16 -3.02
N GLY A 354 0.15 -5.47 -1.96
CA GLY A 354 0.16 -4.02 -1.90
C GLY A 354 0.90 -3.44 -3.11
N LEU A 355 0.19 -2.67 -3.92
CA LEU A 355 0.75 -2.05 -5.11
C LEU A 355 1.88 -1.09 -4.73
N LYS A 356 2.97 -1.11 -5.52
CA LYS A 356 4.07 -0.17 -5.35
C LYS A 356 3.54 1.28 -5.40
N ASP A 357 3.99 2.09 -4.45
CA ASP A 357 3.58 3.49 -4.28
C ASP A 357 2.07 3.71 -4.02
N ASP A 358 1.30 2.64 -3.73
CA ASP A 358 -0.10 2.66 -3.31
C ASP A 358 -1.00 3.68 -4.05
N PRO A 359 -1.21 3.53 -5.37
CA PRO A 359 -1.96 4.50 -6.19
C PRO A 359 -3.44 4.68 -5.75
N PHE A 360 -3.98 3.75 -4.96
CA PHE A 360 -5.35 3.80 -4.44
C PHE A 360 -5.41 4.17 -2.94
N GLY A 361 -4.26 4.40 -2.31
CA GLY A 361 -4.17 4.73 -0.89
C GLY A 361 -4.80 3.67 0.02
N ASN A 362 -4.74 2.39 -0.34
CA ASN A 362 -5.41 1.29 0.35
C ASN A 362 -4.62 0.79 1.57
N GLN A 363 -3.31 1.00 1.59
CA GLN A 363 -2.44 0.40 2.60
C GLN A 363 -2.43 1.17 3.92
N LEU A 364 -2.77 2.48 3.90
CA LEU A 364 -2.85 3.35 5.08
C LEU A 364 -1.64 3.23 6.04
N VAL A 365 -0.45 2.97 5.47
CA VAL A 365 0.79 2.64 6.21
C VAL A 365 1.18 3.73 7.22
N VAL A 366 0.92 4.99 6.90
CA VAL A 366 1.15 6.13 7.81
C VAL A 366 -0.05 6.28 8.75
N LEU A 367 -0.32 5.24 9.56
CA LEU A 367 -1.36 5.26 10.59
C LEU A 367 -0.83 5.89 11.89
N GLN A 368 -1.71 6.54 12.64
CA GLN A 368 -1.32 7.26 13.86
C GLN A 368 -1.10 6.31 15.04
N GLU A 369 0.14 5.84 15.22
CA GLU A 369 0.60 5.06 16.38
C GLU A 369 0.34 5.77 17.72
N GLY A 370 0.08 7.08 17.71
CA GLY A 370 -0.18 7.86 18.92
C GLY A 370 -1.43 7.44 19.68
N ILE A 371 -2.42 6.85 18.99
CA ILE A 371 -3.68 6.36 19.56
C ILE A 371 -3.42 5.22 20.57
N VAL A 372 -2.38 4.41 20.30
CA VAL A 372 -2.00 3.25 21.11
C VAL A 372 -1.69 3.64 22.56
N SER A 373 -1.21 4.87 22.80
CA SER A 373 -0.83 5.35 24.12
C SER A 373 -2.01 5.79 25.01
N ILE A 374 -3.18 6.06 24.44
CA ILE A 374 -4.33 6.67 25.12
C ILE A 374 -5.11 5.58 25.87
N GLN A 375 -6.13 5.01 25.22
CA GLN A 375 -6.88 3.86 25.69
C GLN A 375 -6.64 2.62 24.79
N GLY A 376 -5.89 2.78 23.71
CA GLY A 376 -5.51 1.72 22.78
C GLY A 376 -6.14 1.87 21.39
N PRO A 377 -5.69 1.07 20.40
CA PRO A 377 -6.18 1.12 19.02
C PRO A 377 -7.65 0.70 18.91
N PHE A 378 -8.29 1.11 17.81
CA PHE A 378 -9.62 0.61 17.44
C PHE A 378 -9.59 -0.89 17.14
N TYR A 379 -10.76 -1.52 17.19
CA TYR A 379 -10.94 -2.86 16.63
C TYR A 379 -11.15 -2.72 15.12
N GLY A 380 -10.25 -3.28 14.31
CA GLY A 380 -10.21 -3.13 12.84
C GLY A 380 -10.77 -4.32 12.06
N GLY A 381 -11.61 -5.14 12.67
CA GLY A 381 -12.38 -6.18 11.97
C GLY A 381 -11.62 -7.47 11.59
N THR A 382 -10.29 -7.48 11.66
CA THR A 382 -9.42 -8.63 11.37
C THR A 382 -8.12 -8.56 12.17
N GLY A 383 -7.42 -9.69 12.35
CA GLY A 383 -6.15 -9.77 13.09
C GLY A 383 -6.26 -9.32 14.55
N CYS A 384 -7.40 -9.58 15.19
CA CYS A 384 -7.68 -9.10 16.54
C CYS A 384 -7.92 -10.25 17.52
N PHE A 385 -7.25 -10.20 18.68
CA PHE A 385 -7.42 -11.16 19.76
C PHE A 385 -8.32 -10.56 20.84
N HIS A 386 -9.45 -11.21 21.11
CA HIS A 386 -10.43 -10.78 22.09
C HIS A 386 -10.45 -11.70 23.32
N ARG A 387 -10.75 -11.11 24.48
CA ARG A 387 -11.22 -11.91 25.63
C ARG A 387 -12.70 -12.25 25.45
N ARG A 388 -13.06 -13.53 25.58
CA ARG A 388 -14.45 -14.00 25.47
C ARG A 388 -15.38 -13.28 26.45
N ARG A 389 -14.99 -13.16 27.71
CA ARG A 389 -15.79 -12.45 28.73
C ARG A 389 -16.11 -10.98 28.37
N VAL A 390 -15.21 -10.31 27.66
CA VAL A 390 -15.37 -8.90 27.25
C VAL A 390 -16.42 -8.81 26.15
N ILE A 391 -16.42 -9.76 25.23
CA ILE A 391 -17.46 -9.91 24.20
C ILE A 391 -18.82 -10.28 24.81
N TYR A 392 -18.83 -11.07 25.90
CA TYR A 392 -20.03 -11.29 26.73
C TYR A 392 -20.44 -10.06 27.56
N GLY A 393 -19.69 -8.97 27.47
CA GLY A 393 -20.07 -7.69 28.02
C GLY A 393 -19.61 -7.43 29.45
N ALA A 394 -18.70 -8.25 30.00
CA ALA A 394 -18.08 -8.04 31.30
C ALA A 394 -17.44 -6.65 31.44
N LEU A 395 -17.36 -6.15 32.68
CA LEU A 395 -16.63 -4.94 33.03
C LEU A 395 -15.19 -5.30 33.47
N PRO A 396 -14.25 -4.35 33.44
CA PRO A 396 -12.91 -4.59 33.97
C PRO A 396 -12.96 -4.85 35.49
N LYS A 397 -12.10 -5.75 36.01
CA LYS A 397 -12.13 -6.15 37.45
C LYS A 397 -12.00 -4.97 38.42
N ASN A 398 -11.20 -3.96 38.07
CA ASN A 398 -11.02 -2.74 38.89
C ASN A 398 -12.29 -1.87 38.98
N VAL A 399 -13.24 -2.08 38.07
CA VAL A 399 -14.55 -1.45 38.08
C VAL A 399 -15.54 -2.26 38.93
N ASP A 400 -15.48 -3.58 38.79
CA ASP A 400 -16.30 -4.51 39.54
C ASP A 400 -15.96 -4.52 41.03
N SER A 401 -14.72 -4.26 41.45
CA SER A 401 -14.37 -4.20 42.88
C SER A 401 -14.95 -2.99 43.63
N LYS A 402 -15.29 -1.89 42.94
CA LYS A 402 -15.89 -0.68 43.54
C LYS A 402 -17.42 -0.71 43.61
N LYS A 403 -18.07 -1.61 42.89
CA LYS A 403 -19.48 -1.95 43.08
C LYS A 403 -19.50 -3.30 43.78
N LYS A 404 -19.95 -3.39 45.03
CA LYS A 404 -20.24 -4.66 45.74
C LYS A 404 -21.38 -5.49 45.08
N ASN A 405 -21.51 -5.43 43.76
CA ASN A 405 -22.39 -6.24 42.95
C ASN A 405 -21.50 -6.92 41.90
N ALA A 406 -20.68 -7.89 42.32
CA ALA A 406 -20.41 -9.01 41.42
C ALA A 406 -21.80 -9.50 41.01
N ARG A 407 -22.19 -9.35 39.74
CA ARG A 407 -23.49 -9.83 39.25
C ARG A 407 -23.67 -11.24 39.80
N SER A 408 -24.62 -11.40 40.72
CA SER A 408 -24.89 -12.71 41.30
C SER A 408 -25.33 -13.64 40.17
N MET A 409 -25.22 -14.95 40.39
CA MET A 409 -25.63 -15.98 39.43
C MET A 409 -27.10 -15.83 39.00
N ASP A 410 -27.91 -15.11 39.79
CA ASP A 410 -29.33 -14.82 39.57
C ASP A 410 -29.58 -13.63 38.61
N GLU A 411 -28.57 -12.83 38.26
CA GLU A 411 -28.71 -11.65 37.39
C GLU A 411 -28.42 -11.93 35.89
N ILE A 412 -27.77 -13.06 35.56
CA ILE A 412 -27.55 -13.47 34.17
C ILE A 412 -28.83 -14.15 33.66
N SER A 413 -29.77 -13.35 33.17
CA SER A 413 -31.07 -13.84 32.73
C SER A 413 -31.01 -14.57 31.37
N LEU A 414 -31.88 -15.59 31.20
CA LEU A 414 -32.24 -16.17 29.90
C LEU A 414 -32.64 -15.07 28.88
N SER A 415 -33.26 -13.98 29.35
CA SER A 415 -33.63 -12.84 28.51
C SER A 415 -32.43 -12.05 27.96
N GLU A 416 -31.24 -12.16 28.55
CA GLU A 416 -30.04 -11.45 28.08
C GLU A 416 -29.27 -12.29 27.05
N PHE A 417 -29.01 -13.58 27.34
CA PHE A 417 -28.12 -14.45 26.55
C PHE A 417 -28.85 -15.46 25.64
N GLY A 418 -30.17 -15.62 25.78
CA GLY A 418 -30.98 -16.56 25.01
C GLY A 418 -31.38 -17.82 25.80
N SER A 419 -32.16 -18.69 25.16
CA SER A 419 -32.87 -19.80 25.80
C SER A 419 -32.04 -21.05 26.12
N SER A 420 -30.77 -21.13 25.72
CA SER A 420 -29.95 -22.32 25.94
C SER A 420 -29.35 -22.36 27.35
N GLU A 421 -29.85 -23.26 28.21
CA GLU A 421 -29.31 -23.45 29.56
C GLU A 421 -27.85 -23.91 29.57
N GLN A 422 -27.48 -24.80 28.64
CA GLN A 422 -26.10 -25.27 28.51
C GLN A 422 -25.15 -24.10 28.19
N PHE A 423 -25.54 -23.25 27.24
CA PHE A 423 -24.75 -22.07 26.89
C PHE A 423 -24.66 -21.11 28.08
N LEU A 424 -25.76 -20.86 28.79
CA LEU A 424 -25.79 -19.97 29.95
C LEU A 424 -24.84 -20.43 31.07
N LYS A 425 -24.77 -21.74 31.35
CA LYS A 425 -23.82 -22.33 32.30
C LYS A 425 -22.37 -22.04 31.89
N LEU A 426 -22.04 -22.22 30.60
CA LEU A 426 -20.70 -21.98 30.07
C LEU A 426 -20.31 -20.50 30.01
N VAL A 427 -21.26 -19.63 29.69
CA VAL A 427 -21.11 -18.16 29.80
C VAL A 427 -20.79 -17.76 31.24
N THR A 428 -21.52 -18.31 32.20
CA THR A 428 -21.32 -18.00 33.63
C THR A 428 -19.90 -18.36 34.08
N ARG A 429 -19.39 -19.53 33.67
CA ARG A 429 -17.99 -19.93 33.93
C ARG A 429 -16.98 -19.00 33.27
N ALA A 430 -17.19 -18.68 31.99
CA ALA A 430 -16.31 -17.78 31.24
C ALA A 430 -16.25 -16.37 31.86
N LEU A 431 -17.36 -15.87 32.42
CA LEU A 431 -17.40 -14.59 33.12
C LEU A 431 -16.65 -14.61 34.46
N LYS A 432 -16.56 -15.78 35.12
CA LYS A 432 -15.79 -16.00 36.35
C LYS A 432 -14.30 -16.28 36.12
N ASP A 433 -13.83 -16.25 34.87
CA ASP A 433 -12.49 -16.71 34.46
C ASP A 433 -12.23 -18.19 34.82
N GLU A 434 -13.27 -19.01 34.98
CA GLU A 434 -13.14 -20.45 35.18
C GLU A 434 -12.84 -21.14 33.84
N SER A 435 -11.92 -22.10 33.83
CA SER A 435 -11.59 -22.87 32.62
C SER A 435 -12.81 -23.65 32.12
N GLY A 436 -12.95 -23.73 30.79
CA GLY A 436 -13.95 -24.59 30.16
C GLY A 436 -13.75 -26.05 30.58
N THR A 437 -14.85 -26.81 30.64
CA THR A 437 -14.78 -28.28 30.74
C THR A 437 -14.44 -28.85 29.38
N GLU A 438 -13.38 -29.65 29.28
CA GLU A 438 -13.18 -30.56 28.15
C GLU A 438 -14.41 -31.47 28.06
N LYS A 439 -15.28 -31.19 27.08
CA LYS A 439 -16.35 -32.08 26.65
C LYS A 439 -16.02 -32.51 25.24
N ASP A 440 -16.33 -33.74 24.90
CA ASP A 440 -16.25 -34.23 23.53
C ASP A 440 -17.03 -33.30 22.59
N LEU A 441 -16.40 -32.78 21.52
CA LEU A 441 -17.05 -31.85 20.59
C LEU A 441 -18.38 -32.41 20.03
N PRO A 442 -18.49 -33.71 19.68
CA PRO A 442 -19.74 -34.30 19.20
C PRO A 442 -20.90 -34.16 20.19
N SER A 443 -20.64 -34.22 21.50
CA SER A 443 -21.68 -34.10 22.53
C SER A 443 -22.32 -32.71 22.61
N SER A 444 -21.66 -31.70 22.04
CA SER A 444 -22.12 -30.30 22.05
C SER A 444 -22.78 -29.89 20.73
N LEU A 445 -22.90 -30.80 19.75
CA LEU A 445 -23.38 -30.48 18.41
C LEU A 445 -24.85 -30.03 18.39
N GLU A 446 -25.72 -30.67 19.17
CA GLU A 446 -27.14 -30.29 19.28
C GLU A 446 -27.28 -28.87 19.87
N ALA A 447 -26.54 -28.58 20.95
CA ALA A 447 -26.49 -27.25 21.54
C ALA A 447 -25.92 -26.21 20.56
N ALA A 448 -24.91 -26.56 19.77
CA ALA A 448 -24.32 -25.72 18.74
C ALA A 448 -25.34 -25.37 17.65
N LEU A 449 -26.10 -26.35 17.14
CA LEU A 449 -27.16 -26.13 16.17
C LEU A 449 -28.26 -25.21 16.72
N HIS A 450 -28.67 -25.41 17.98
CA HIS A 450 -29.68 -24.58 18.64
C HIS A 450 -29.24 -23.11 18.75
N VAL A 451 -28.02 -22.85 19.22
CA VAL A 451 -27.51 -21.47 19.38
C VAL A 451 -27.12 -20.80 18.05
N ALA A 452 -26.96 -21.57 16.97
CA ALA A 452 -26.73 -21.07 15.61
C ALA A 452 -28.01 -20.66 14.87
N SER A 453 -29.19 -20.89 15.47
CA SER A 453 -30.47 -20.55 14.87
C SER A 453 -30.69 -19.03 14.71
N SER A 454 -31.45 -18.67 13.68
CA SER A 454 -31.76 -17.30 13.28
C SER A 454 -32.66 -16.60 14.30
N GLY A 455 -33.54 -17.36 14.97
CA GLY A 455 -34.42 -16.87 16.02
C GLY A 455 -33.76 -16.71 17.38
N TYR A 456 -32.55 -17.27 17.59
CA TYR A 456 -31.90 -17.29 18.91
C TYR A 456 -31.66 -15.89 19.50
N GLU A 457 -31.39 -14.91 18.63
CA GLU A 457 -31.08 -13.54 19.05
C GLU A 457 -32.33 -12.71 19.34
N TYR A 458 -33.51 -13.18 18.92
CA TYR A 458 -34.75 -12.43 19.06
C TYR A 458 -35.15 -12.26 20.52
N GLY A 459 -35.50 -11.03 20.91
CA GLY A 459 -35.80 -10.70 22.31
C GLY A 459 -34.60 -10.70 23.26
N THR A 460 -33.39 -11.00 22.77
CA THR A 460 -32.17 -11.03 23.60
C THR A 460 -31.37 -9.73 23.53
N SER A 461 -30.22 -9.70 24.21
CA SER A 461 -29.26 -8.59 24.18
C SER A 461 -28.10 -8.76 23.18
N TRP A 462 -28.10 -9.85 22.39
CA TRP A 462 -27.15 -10.04 21.29
C TRP A 462 -27.23 -8.91 20.27
N GLY A 463 -26.07 -8.44 19.82
CA GLY A 463 -25.96 -7.31 18.88
C GLY A 463 -26.21 -5.93 19.51
N LYS A 464 -26.78 -5.86 20.72
CA LYS A 464 -27.13 -4.61 21.41
C LYS A 464 -26.18 -4.30 22.56
N LYS A 465 -25.95 -5.28 23.45
CA LYS A 465 -25.07 -5.17 24.63
C LYS A 465 -23.98 -6.24 24.68
N ILE A 466 -24.22 -7.37 24.00
CA ILE A 466 -23.38 -8.57 23.96
C ILE A 466 -23.02 -8.87 22.51
N GLY A 467 -21.81 -9.40 22.29
CA GLY A 467 -21.30 -9.73 20.97
C GLY A 467 -20.79 -8.51 20.21
N LEU A 468 -20.59 -8.68 18.91
CA LEU A 468 -20.38 -7.60 17.97
C LEU A 468 -21.67 -6.77 17.83
N THR A 469 -21.52 -5.45 17.80
CA THR A 469 -22.62 -4.49 17.86
C THR A 469 -23.27 -4.31 16.50
N TYR A 470 -24.61 -4.38 16.44
CA TYR A 470 -25.39 -4.15 15.23
C TYR A 470 -25.70 -2.67 15.02
N GLY A 471 -26.07 -2.31 13.79
CA GLY A 471 -26.62 -0.99 13.45
C GLY A 471 -25.65 -0.05 12.73
N SER A 472 -24.48 -0.53 12.32
CA SER A 472 -23.54 0.18 11.44
C SER A 472 -22.91 -0.81 10.46
N THR A 473 -22.56 -0.35 9.25
CA THR A 473 -21.76 -1.15 8.29
C THR A 473 -20.28 -1.29 8.68
N THR A 474 -19.86 -0.60 9.75
CA THR A 474 -18.55 -0.75 10.41
C THR A 474 -18.76 -1.22 11.85
N GLU A 475 -19.26 -2.45 12.01
CA GLU A 475 -19.56 -3.04 13.31
C GLU A 475 -18.32 -3.17 14.20
N ASP A 476 -17.14 -3.25 13.57
CA ASP A 476 -15.85 -3.42 14.19
C ASP A 476 -15.46 -2.20 15.04
N ILE A 477 -15.39 -1.02 14.42
CA ILE A 477 -15.13 0.25 15.10
C ILE A 477 -16.20 0.49 16.17
N PHE A 478 -17.47 0.16 15.87
CA PHE A 478 -18.56 0.34 16.81
C PHE A 478 -18.40 -0.54 18.05
N THR A 479 -18.08 -1.82 17.86
CA THR A 479 -17.84 -2.79 18.94
C THR A 479 -16.63 -2.40 19.77
N GLY A 480 -15.53 -2.00 19.13
CA GLY A 480 -14.33 -1.50 19.83
C GLY A 480 -14.65 -0.30 20.72
N MET A 481 -15.43 0.66 20.21
CA MET A 481 -15.87 1.83 21.00
C MET A 481 -16.75 1.41 22.17
N LYS A 482 -17.67 0.47 21.97
CA LYS A 482 -18.51 -0.07 23.05
C LYS A 482 -17.69 -0.73 24.15
N ILE A 483 -16.69 -1.54 23.79
CA ILE A 483 -15.77 -2.17 24.74
C ILE A 483 -15.00 -1.09 25.52
N GLN A 484 -14.40 -0.12 24.84
CA GLN A 484 -13.65 0.96 25.49
C GLN A 484 -14.54 1.88 26.33
N SER A 485 -15.81 2.09 25.95
CA SER A 485 -16.78 2.86 26.73
C SER A 485 -17.15 2.23 28.07
N LYS A 486 -16.92 0.91 28.22
CA LYS A 486 -17.06 0.19 29.50
C LYS A 486 -15.81 0.33 30.39
N GLY A 487 -14.73 0.93 29.88
CA GLY A 487 -13.48 1.18 30.60
C GLY A 487 -12.36 0.19 30.29
N TRP A 488 -12.56 -0.73 29.35
CA TRP A 488 -11.49 -1.60 28.86
C TRP A 488 -10.47 -0.80 28.03
N ARG A 489 -9.22 -1.24 28.07
CA ARG A 489 -8.14 -0.79 27.18
C ARG A 489 -7.93 -1.80 26.06
N SER A 490 -7.26 -1.38 25.00
CA SER A 490 -6.75 -2.28 23.97
C SER A 490 -5.24 -2.15 23.81
N ALA A 491 -4.60 -3.21 23.36
CA ALA A 491 -3.18 -3.22 23.04
C ALA A 491 -2.96 -3.34 21.53
N TYR A 492 -1.78 -2.95 21.06
CA TYR A 492 -1.41 -2.99 19.65
C TYR A 492 -0.17 -3.87 19.47
N CYS A 493 -0.30 -4.96 18.71
CA CYS A 493 0.78 -5.91 18.48
C CYS A 493 1.38 -5.71 17.08
N SER A 494 2.37 -4.82 17.00
CA SER A 494 3.10 -4.55 15.75
C SER A 494 4.44 -5.29 15.76
N LEU A 495 4.56 -6.30 14.90
CA LEU A 495 5.73 -7.16 14.78
C LEU A 495 6.50 -6.88 13.48
N ASP A 496 7.76 -7.27 13.48
CA ASP A 496 8.62 -7.31 12.30
C ASP A 496 9.33 -8.68 12.30
N PRO A 497 8.96 -9.62 11.40
CA PRO A 497 8.03 -9.46 10.28
C PRO A 497 6.55 -9.30 10.70
N PRO A 498 5.68 -8.79 9.80
CA PRO A 498 4.24 -8.63 10.02
C PRO A 498 3.54 -9.86 10.60
N ALA A 499 2.55 -9.63 11.46
CA ALA A 499 1.76 -10.70 12.07
C ALA A 499 0.83 -11.39 11.05
N PHE A 500 0.08 -10.58 10.31
CA PHE A 500 -0.90 -11.02 9.32
C PHE A 500 -0.69 -10.25 8.03
N LEU A 501 -0.97 -10.90 6.91
CA LEU A 501 -0.93 -10.30 5.58
C LEU A 501 -2.18 -10.73 4.81
N GLY A 502 -2.84 -9.78 4.15
CA GLY A 502 -3.96 -10.09 3.27
C GLY A 502 -3.92 -9.42 1.91
N CYS A 503 -5.03 -9.44 1.17
CA CYS A 503 -5.09 -8.86 -0.16
C CYS A 503 -5.72 -7.46 -0.18
N ALA A 504 -5.09 -6.55 -0.91
CA ALA A 504 -5.58 -5.19 -1.13
C ALA A 504 -6.55 -5.16 -2.32
N PRO A 505 -7.54 -4.25 -2.34
CA PRO A 505 -8.33 -4.02 -3.54
C PRO A 505 -7.43 -3.60 -4.72
N THR A 506 -7.57 -4.29 -5.85
CA THR A 506 -6.69 -4.18 -7.02
C THR A 506 -7.05 -3.05 -8.00
N GLY A 507 -8.23 -2.45 -7.87
CA GLY A 507 -8.74 -1.44 -8.81
C GLY A 507 -9.46 -0.24 -8.17
N GLY A 508 -9.62 0.82 -8.97
CA GLY A 508 -10.25 2.08 -8.57
C GLY A 508 -11.67 1.93 -8.01
N PRO A 509 -12.62 1.27 -8.72
CA PRO A 509 -14.01 1.14 -8.26
C PRO A 509 -14.13 0.33 -6.97
N ALA A 510 -13.41 -0.80 -6.87
CA ALA A 510 -13.39 -1.64 -5.66
C ALA A 510 -12.87 -0.85 -4.45
N SER A 511 -11.80 -0.07 -4.63
CA SER A 511 -11.24 0.79 -3.59
C SER A 511 -12.22 1.89 -3.14
N LEU A 512 -12.91 2.55 -4.08
CA LEU A 512 -13.88 3.59 -3.74
C LEU A 512 -15.15 3.04 -3.07
N ASN A 513 -15.65 1.87 -3.50
CA ASN A 513 -16.79 1.23 -2.85
C ASN A 513 -16.44 0.79 -1.42
N GLN A 514 -15.23 0.28 -1.19
CA GLN A 514 -14.75 0.01 0.17
C GLN A 514 -14.72 1.29 1.03
N MET A 515 -14.18 2.38 0.50
CA MET A 515 -14.09 3.66 1.23
C MET A 515 -15.47 4.26 1.52
N LYS A 516 -16.41 4.16 0.58
CA LYS A 516 -17.82 4.57 0.76
C LYS A 516 -18.47 3.76 1.88
N ARG A 517 -18.26 2.44 1.91
CA ARG A 517 -18.81 1.55 2.95
C ARG A 517 -18.27 1.88 4.34
N TRP A 518 -16.96 2.09 4.44
CA TRP A 518 -16.32 2.50 5.70
C TRP A 518 -16.86 3.84 6.16
N SER A 519 -16.84 4.85 5.30
CA SER A 519 -17.24 6.20 5.67
C SER A 519 -18.72 6.28 6.05
N THR A 520 -19.59 5.56 5.34
CA THR A 520 -21.02 5.39 5.69
C THR A 520 -21.18 4.85 7.10
N GLY A 521 -20.57 3.71 7.42
CA GLY A 521 -20.68 3.09 8.76
C GLY A 521 -20.14 3.98 9.88
N LEU A 522 -19.04 4.68 9.63
CA LEU A 522 -18.45 5.65 10.57
C LEU A 522 -19.43 6.79 10.88
N LEU A 523 -20.13 7.33 9.87
CA LEU A 523 -21.13 8.36 10.09
C LEU A 523 -22.37 7.83 10.83
N GLU A 524 -22.80 6.60 10.56
CA GLU A 524 -23.89 5.95 11.31
C GLU A 524 -23.57 5.87 12.81
N ILE A 525 -22.33 5.54 13.17
CA ILE A 525 -21.89 5.50 14.58
C ILE A 525 -21.97 6.91 15.18
N LEU A 526 -21.52 7.94 14.46
CA LEU A 526 -21.50 9.33 14.93
C LEU A 526 -22.91 9.84 15.25
N VAL A 527 -23.89 9.56 14.38
CA VAL A 527 -25.29 9.99 14.56
C VAL A 527 -26.09 9.04 15.46
N SER A 528 -25.55 7.86 15.78
CA SER A 528 -26.21 6.91 16.66
C SER A 528 -26.39 7.45 18.09
N LYS A 529 -27.33 6.84 18.83
CA LYS A 529 -27.51 7.08 20.27
C LYS A 529 -26.27 6.72 21.10
N SER A 530 -25.32 5.99 20.53
CA SER A 530 -24.14 5.45 21.19
C SER A 530 -22.84 6.11 20.73
N ASN A 531 -22.90 7.37 20.31
CA ASN A 531 -21.74 8.14 19.84
C ASN A 531 -20.66 8.34 20.94
N PRO A 532 -19.40 8.67 20.55
CA PRO A 532 -18.28 8.76 21.49
C PRO A 532 -18.43 9.87 22.54
N ILE A 533 -19.14 10.96 22.23
CA ILE A 533 -19.37 12.06 23.18
C ILE A 533 -20.21 11.54 24.35
N ARG A 534 -21.33 10.87 24.06
CA ARG A 534 -22.17 10.24 25.09
C ARG A 534 -21.41 9.16 25.85
N ALA A 535 -20.58 8.37 25.16
CA ALA A 535 -19.74 7.35 25.78
C ALA A 535 -18.70 7.92 26.77
N THR A 536 -18.30 9.18 26.58
CA THR A 536 -17.39 9.91 27.48
C THR A 536 -18.14 10.55 28.64
N LEU A 537 -19.29 11.18 28.36
CA LEU A 537 -20.09 11.87 29.37
C LEU A 537 -20.80 10.91 30.33
N LEU A 538 -21.30 9.77 29.83
CA LEU A 538 -22.10 8.80 30.59
C LEU A 538 -21.40 7.44 30.78
N GLY A 539 -20.27 7.23 30.12
CA GLY A 539 -19.51 5.98 30.18
C GLY A 539 -18.11 6.20 30.74
N ARG A 540 -17.17 5.37 30.32
CA ARG A 540 -15.76 5.38 30.74
C ARG A 540 -14.80 5.51 29.57
N LEU A 541 -15.28 6.02 28.44
CA LEU A 541 -14.41 6.38 27.33
C LEU A 541 -13.57 7.59 27.75
N GLN A 542 -12.24 7.49 27.64
CA GLN A 542 -11.38 8.61 28.00
C GLN A 542 -11.60 9.79 27.05
N PHE A 543 -11.56 11.03 27.56
CA PHE A 543 -11.78 12.23 26.74
C PHE A 543 -10.88 12.28 25.50
N ARG A 544 -9.59 11.99 25.64
CA ARG A 544 -8.68 11.94 24.48
C ARG A 544 -9.03 10.81 23.51
N GLN A 545 -9.52 9.67 24.00
CA GLN A 545 -10.01 8.58 23.15
C GLN A 545 -11.30 8.98 22.41
N CYS A 546 -12.17 9.78 23.04
CA CYS A 546 -13.32 10.39 22.39
C CYS A 546 -12.92 11.22 21.18
N LEU A 547 -11.92 12.09 21.33
CA LEU A 547 -11.40 12.92 20.23
C LEU A 547 -10.86 12.05 19.10
N THR A 548 -10.17 10.96 19.44
CA THR A 548 -9.69 9.97 18.48
C THR A 548 -10.82 9.28 17.72
N TYR A 549 -11.90 8.89 18.40
CA TYR A 549 -13.10 8.37 17.71
C TYR A 549 -13.75 9.44 16.85
N ILE A 550 -13.95 10.66 17.35
CA ILE A 550 -14.53 11.75 16.55
C ILE A 550 -13.70 11.96 15.27
N TRP A 551 -12.37 11.96 15.37
CA TRP A 551 -11.47 12.11 14.23
C TRP A 551 -11.72 11.09 13.11
N VAL A 552 -11.90 9.81 13.45
CA VAL A 552 -12.19 8.77 12.45
C VAL A 552 -13.65 8.84 11.99
N LEU A 553 -14.59 9.12 12.89
CA LEU A 553 -16.02 9.13 12.59
C LEU A 553 -16.46 10.28 11.66
N ILE A 554 -15.72 11.40 11.62
CA ILE A 554 -16.07 12.58 10.81
C ILE A 554 -15.56 12.55 9.37
N TRP A 555 -14.96 11.45 8.89
CA TRP A 555 -14.43 11.35 7.51
C TRP A 555 -15.47 11.76 6.46
N ASN A 556 -16.71 11.30 6.61
CA ASN A 556 -17.81 11.67 5.71
C ASN A 556 -18.12 13.17 5.76
N ILE A 557 -18.35 13.74 6.94
CA ILE A 557 -18.74 15.16 7.08
C ILE A 557 -17.61 16.08 6.58
N ARG A 558 -16.36 15.65 6.74
CA ARG A 558 -15.18 16.36 6.24
C ARG A 558 -15.18 16.57 4.72
N SER A 559 -15.88 15.73 3.94
CA SER A 559 -15.99 15.88 2.49
C SER A 559 -16.66 17.20 2.05
N ILE A 560 -17.62 17.71 2.84
CA ILE A 560 -18.38 18.92 2.51
C ILE A 560 -17.48 20.17 2.51
N PRO A 561 -16.80 20.54 3.62
CA PRO A 561 -15.93 21.70 3.64
C PRO A 561 -14.72 21.54 2.73
N GLU A 562 -14.23 20.32 2.49
CA GLU A 562 -13.18 20.08 1.50
C GLU A 562 -13.65 20.35 0.08
N LEU A 563 -14.84 19.88 -0.31
CA LEU A 563 -15.41 20.15 -1.63
C LEU A 563 -15.67 21.65 -1.82
N ILE A 564 -16.27 22.31 -0.83
CA ILE A 564 -16.55 23.75 -0.88
C ILE A 564 -15.25 24.54 -1.03
N TYR A 565 -14.23 24.23 -0.22
CA TYR A 565 -12.94 24.91 -0.28
C TYR A 565 -12.20 24.62 -1.60
N ALA A 566 -12.31 23.40 -2.14
CA ALA A 566 -11.76 23.06 -3.44
C ALA A 566 -12.46 23.83 -4.59
N LEU A 567 -13.74 24.18 -4.46
CA LEU A 567 -14.47 24.98 -5.46
C LEU A 567 -14.19 26.49 -5.37
N LEU A 568 -13.68 26.99 -4.24
CA LEU A 568 -13.42 28.43 -4.05
C LEU A 568 -12.47 29.05 -5.09
N PRO A 569 -11.34 28.42 -5.49
CA PRO A 569 -10.47 28.96 -6.53
C PRO A 569 -11.21 29.14 -7.87
N ALA A 570 -11.92 28.12 -8.34
CA ALA A 570 -12.71 28.20 -9.57
C ALA A 570 -13.79 29.27 -9.48
N TYR A 571 -14.51 29.32 -8.35
CA TYR A 571 -15.52 30.36 -8.11
C TYR A 571 -14.90 31.74 -8.22
N CYS A 572 -13.78 31.97 -7.53
CA CYS A 572 -13.11 33.26 -7.49
C CYS A 572 -12.59 33.71 -8.86
N ILE A 573 -12.05 32.78 -9.65
CA ILE A 573 -11.68 33.03 -11.04
C ILE A 573 -12.92 33.43 -11.85
N ILE A 574 -14.02 32.69 -11.78
CA ILE A 574 -15.23 32.98 -12.57
C ILE A 574 -15.82 34.34 -12.20
N THR A 575 -15.84 34.68 -10.92
CA THR A 575 -16.43 35.92 -10.42
C THR A 575 -15.47 37.10 -10.40
N ASN A 576 -14.20 36.88 -10.72
CA ASN A 576 -13.11 37.83 -10.58
C ASN A 576 -12.96 38.37 -9.14
N SER A 577 -13.04 37.49 -8.12
CA SER A 577 -12.69 37.77 -6.71
C SER A 577 -11.39 37.11 -6.29
N HIS A 578 -11.00 37.39 -5.06
CA HIS A 578 -10.03 36.66 -4.29
C HIS A 578 -10.69 36.06 -3.04
N PHE A 579 -10.13 34.95 -2.55
CA PHE A 579 -10.41 34.45 -1.19
C PHE A 579 -9.15 34.36 -0.35
N LEU A 580 -7.95 34.44 -0.94
CA LEU A 580 -6.69 34.48 -0.21
C LEU A 580 -6.29 35.94 0.08
N PRO A 581 -5.48 36.19 1.13
CA PRO A 581 -4.81 37.47 1.28
C PRO A 581 -4.02 37.81 0.01
N LYS A 582 -3.95 39.09 -0.35
CA LYS A 582 -3.20 39.51 -1.55
C LYS A 582 -1.70 39.42 -1.30
N VAL A 583 -0.90 39.33 -2.37
CA VAL A 583 0.57 39.26 -2.28
C VAL A 583 1.16 40.49 -1.56
N HIS A 584 0.51 41.65 -1.68
CA HIS A 584 0.91 42.87 -0.98
C HIS A 584 0.47 42.92 0.50
N ASP A 585 -0.41 42.01 0.93
CA ASP A 585 -0.79 41.87 2.33
C ASP A 585 0.17 40.89 3.02
N PRO A 586 0.93 41.31 4.05
CA PRO A 586 1.81 40.43 4.82
C PRO A 586 1.13 39.16 5.35
N ALA A 587 -0.19 39.18 5.54
CA ALA A 587 -0.97 38.02 5.98
C ALA A 587 -0.90 36.82 5.03
N ILE A 588 -0.51 36.99 3.75
CA ILE A 588 -0.32 35.88 2.80
C ILE A 588 0.75 34.87 3.26
N ILE A 589 1.69 35.32 4.10
CA ILE A 589 2.75 34.47 4.67
C ILE A 589 2.15 33.36 5.54
N ILE A 590 1.01 33.60 6.20
CA ILE A 590 0.37 32.64 7.11
C ILE A 590 -0.10 31.38 6.34
N PRO A 591 -1.02 31.47 5.35
CA PRO A 591 -1.46 30.30 4.59
C PRO A 591 -0.31 29.70 3.75
N ALA A 592 0.61 30.51 3.23
CA ALA A 592 1.77 30.00 2.47
C ALA A 592 2.70 29.14 3.34
N SER A 593 2.98 29.58 4.57
CA SER A 593 3.80 28.85 5.54
C SER A 593 3.10 27.59 6.02
N ALA A 594 1.79 27.65 6.29
CA ALA A 594 1.00 26.48 6.67
C ALA A 594 1.03 25.40 5.56
N PHE A 595 0.87 25.81 4.30
CA PHE A 595 0.97 24.92 3.15
C PHE A 595 2.37 24.31 3.01
N ALA A 596 3.44 25.11 3.07
CA ALA A 596 4.81 24.63 2.92
C ALA A 596 5.19 23.64 4.04
N ILE A 597 4.93 24.00 5.29
CA ILE A 597 5.27 23.17 6.45
C ILE A 597 4.49 21.85 6.42
N TYR A 598 3.18 21.88 6.14
CA TYR A 598 2.36 20.67 6.05
C TYR A 598 2.87 19.69 4.98
N ASN A 599 3.18 20.18 3.78
CA ASN A 599 3.64 19.31 2.69
C ASN A 599 5.03 18.73 2.97
N ILE A 600 5.98 19.54 3.45
CA ILE A 600 7.33 19.07 3.82
C ILE A 600 7.24 18.04 4.96
N TYR A 601 6.42 18.33 5.98
CA TYR A 601 6.25 17.46 7.13
C TYR A 601 5.64 16.10 6.75
N THR A 602 4.54 16.11 5.99
CA THR A 602 3.89 14.85 5.56
C THR A 602 4.76 14.05 4.60
N LEU A 603 5.53 14.70 3.72
CA LEU A 603 6.53 14.02 2.89
C LEU A 603 7.61 13.36 3.75
N SER A 604 8.09 14.06 4.79
CA SER A 604 9.04 13.50 5.76
C SER A 604 8.46 12.29 6.51
N GLU A 605 7.18 12.31 6.92
CA GLU A 605 6.52 11.16 7.53
C GLU A 605 6.56 9.92 6.61
N TYR A 606 6.30 10.10 5.32
CA TYR A 606 6.37 9.02 4.32
C TYR A 606 7.78 8.45 4.19
N PHE A 607 8.81 9.30 4.10
CA PHE A 607 10.20 8.83 4.08
C PHE A 607 10.60 8.07 5.35
N ARG A 608 10.11 8.49 6.52
CA ARG A 608 10.37 7.79 7.79
C ARG A 608 9.72 6.40 7.87
N CYS A 609 8.66 6.18 7.09
CA CYS A 609 8.03 4.87 6.91
C CYS A 609 8.66 4.05 5.78
N GLY A 610 9.75 4.51 5.16
CA GLY A 610 10.41 3.83 4.04
C GLY A 610 9.63 3.92 2.71
N LEU A 611 8.69 4.87 2.59
CA LEU A 611 7.86 5.06 1.40
C LEU A 611 8.46 6.15 0.47
N SER A 612 8.13 6.08 -0.81
CA SER A 612 8.63 7.03 -1.81
C SER A 612 7.87 8.37 -1.79
N ALA A 613 8.47 9.42 -2.37
CA ALA A 613 7.77 10.68 -2.62
C ALA A 613 6.55 10.50 -3.55
N ARG A 614 6.59 9.49 -4.42
CA ARG A 614 5.46 9.13 -5.28
C ARG A 614 4.31 8.55 -4.46
N ALA A 615 4.60 7.72 -3.47
CA ALA A 615 3.60 7.21 -2.55
C ALA A 615 2.92 8.34 -1.76
N TRP A 616 3.70 9.35 -1.34
CA TRP A 616 3.16 10.56 -0.72
C TRP A 616 2.25 11.34 -1.66
N TRP A 617 2.69 11.58 -2.91
CA TRP A 617 1.86 12.30 -3.89
C TRP A 617 0.57 11.54 -4.22
N ASN A 618 0.67 10.21 -4.42
CA ASN A 618 -0.50 9.36 -4.64
C ASN A 618 -1.46 9.45 -3.45
N TYR A 619 -0.97 9.43 -2.22
CA TYR A 619 -1.82 9.63 -1.05
C TYR A 619 -2.57 10.97 -1.07
N GLN A 620 -1.92 12.09 -1.44
CA GLN A 620 -2.61 13.39 -1.55
C GLN A 620 -3.73 13.33 -2.61
N GLN A 621 -3.44 12.81 -3.81
CA GLN A 621 -4.42 12.63 -4.89
C GLN A 621 -5.61 11.80 -4.42
N THR A 622 -5.33 10.61 -3.91
CA THR A 622 -6.35 9.64 -3.53
C THR A 622 -7.17 10.15 -2.34
N ALA A 623 -6.58 10.89 -1.40
CA ALA A 623 -7.33 11.54 -0.32
C ALA A 623 -8.39 12.51 -0.87
N ARG A 624 -8.04 13.32 -1.88
CA ARG A 624 -8.98 14.23 -2.55
C ARG A 624 -10.04 13.51 -3.34
N ILE A 625 -9.66 12.48 -4.10
CA ILE A 625 -10.61 11.65 -4.85
C ILE A 625 -11.59 10.94 -3.90
N LYS A 626 -11.12 10.34 -2.81
CA LYS A 626 -11.97 9.68 -1.80
C LYS A 626 -12.94 10.67 -1.16
N SER A 627 -12.47 11.86 -0.84
CA SER A 627 -13.27 12.94 -0.24
C SER A 627 -14.36 13.44 -1.19
N ALA A 628 -13.99 13.82 -2.42
CA ALA A 628 -14.94 14.35 -3.41
C ALA A 628 -15.93 13.29 -3.89
N CYS A 629 -15.54 12.02 -3.96
CA CYS A 629 -16.37 10.93 -4.47
C CYS A 629 -17.00 10.10 -3.33
N ALA A 630 -16.25 9.16 -2.77
CA ALA A 630 -16.78 8.12 -1.89
C ALA A 630 -17.39 8.68 -0.58
N TRP A 631 -16.72 9.62 0.07
CA TRP A 631 -17.18 10.20 1.33
C TRP A 631 -18.41 11.08 1.14
N LEU A 632 -18.44 11.89 0.07
CA LEU A 632 -19.60 12.72 -0.24
C LEU A 632 -20.86 11.87 -0.51
N PHE A 633 -20.73 10.76 -1.26
CA PHE A 633 -21.83 9.80 -1.45
C PHE A 633 -22.25 9.10 -0.15
N GLY A 634 -21.29 8.81 0.73
CA GLY A 634 -21.56 8.25 2.06
C GLY A 634 -22.45 9.19 2.90
N VAL A 635 -22.19 10.50 2.86
CA VAL A 635 -23.05 11.51 3.55
C VAL A 635 -24.48 11.44 3.04
N LEU A 636 -24.67 11.46 1.71
CA LEU A 636 -26.01 11.40 1.11
C LEU A 636 -26.75 10.12 1.50
N THR A 637 -26.03 8.99 1.52
CA THR A 637 -26.62 7.69 1.88
C THR A 637 -27.13 7.69 3.32
N VAL A 638 -26.34 8.17 4.28
CA VAL A 638 -26.76 8.23 5.68
C VAL A 638 -27.87 9.27 5.89
N LEU A 639 -27.83 10.41 5.19
CA LEU A 639 -28.88 11.42 5.26
C LEU A 639 -30.23 10.85 4.79
N LEU A 640 -30.25 10.13 3.67
CA LEU A 640 -31.46 9.46 3.19
C LEU A 640 -31.98 8.42 4.18
N LYS A 641 -31.08 7.68 4.84
CA LYS A 641 -31.45 6.73 5.90
C LYS A 641 -32.03 7.41 7.14
N VAL A 642 -31.41 8.50 7.60
CA VAL A 642 -31.90 9.28 8.75
C VAL A 642 -33.27 9.90 8.44
N LEU A 643 -33.54 10.26 7.19
CA LEU A 643 -34.84 10.73 6.72
C LEU A 643 -35.87 9.60 6.48
N GLY A 644 -35.48 8.33 6.62
CA GLY A 644 -36.36 7.17 6.41
C GLY A 644 -36.68 6.88 4.93
N ILE A 645 -35.89 7.41 3.99
CA ILE A 645 -36.14 7.30 2.54
C ILE A 645 -35.53 6.01 1.95
N SER A 646 -34.38 5.56 2.45
CA SER A 646 -33.68 4.37 1.94
C SER A 646 -32.79 3.74 3.01
N ASP A 647 -32.61 2.42 2.95
CA ASP A 647 -31.61 1.73 3.77
C ASP A 647 -30.21 1.81 3.16
N THR A 648 -29.19 1.61 4.01
CA THR A 648 -27.79 1.48 3.61
C THR A 648 -27.53 0.07 3.07
N VAL A 649 -27.16 -0.04 1.79
CA VAL A 649 -26.80 -1.32 1.16
C VAL A 649 -25.33 -1.66 1.44
N PHE A 650 -25.08 -2.88 1.91
CA PHE A 650 -23.73 -3.43 2.07
C PHE A 650 -23.36 -4.25 0.85
N GLU A 651 -22.33 -3.83 0.11
CA GLU A 651 -21.77 -4.57 -1.02
C GLU A 651 -20.47 -5.26 -0.62
N ILE A 652 -20.34 -6.55 -0.95
CA ILE A 652 -19.14 -7.35 -0.71
C ILE A 652 -18.08 -6.96 -1.74
N THR A 653 -16.86 -6.68 -1.27
CA THR A 653 -15.74 -6.33 -2.16
C THR A 653 -15.11 -7.62 -2.69
N LYS A 654 -15.08 -7.76 -4.02
CA LYS A 654 -14.43 -8.90 -4.69
C LYS A 654 -12.97 -9.04 -4.25
N LYS A 655 -12.56 -10.26 -3.91
CA LYS A 655 -11.20 -10.67 -3.57
C LYS A 655 -10.62 -11.42 -4.75
N GLU A 656 -9.46 -10.97 -5.23
CA GLU A 656 -8.79 -11.59 -6.38
C GLU A 656 -7.47 -12.19 -5.93
N GLN A 657 -7.15 -13.37 -6.47
CA GLN A 657 -5.81 -13.94 -6.41
C GLN A 657 -5.08 -13.48 -7.66
N SER A 658 -3.89 -12.90 -7.53
CA SER A 658 -3.02 -12.65 -8.69
C SER A 658 -2.74 -14.00 -9.37
N THR A 659 -3.38 -14.25 -10.51
CA THR A 659 -3.21 -15.51 -11.24
C THR A 659 -1.78 -15.62 -11.77
N SER A 660 -1.22 -16.82 -11.65
CA SER A 660 0.03 -17.22 -12.28
C SER A 660 -0.05 -17.11 -13.81
N ASN A 661 0.96 -16.42 -14.37
CA ASN A 661 1.67 -16.62 -15.65
C ASN A 661 1.08 -16.37 -17.05
N ASP A 662 -0.20 -16.11 -17.31
CA ASP A 662 -0.63 -15.94 -18.73
C ASP A 662 -1.00 -14.53 -19.20
N GLN A 663 -0.80 -13.50 -18.39
CA GLN A 663 -0.68 -12.11 -18.85
C GLN A 663 -0.08 -11.28 -17.72
N PRO A 664 0.96 -10.44 -17.94
CA PRO A 664 1.22 -9.36 -17.01
C PRO A 664 -0.04 -8.52 -17.00
N ASP A 665 -0.80 -8.57 -15.90
CA ASP A 665 -2.09 -7.91 -15.76
C ASP A 665 -1.90 -6.44 -16.16
N ALA A 666 -2.33 -6.09 -17.38
CA ALA A 666 -1.94 -4.83 -18.00
C ALA A 666 -2.49 -3.63 -17.23
N ASP A 667 -3.43 -3.90 -16.31
CA ASP A 667 -4.26 -3.00 -15.53
C ASP A 667 -3.82 -2.90 -14.05
N LEU A 668 -2.88 -3.73 -13.56
CA LEU A 668 -2.40 -3.67 -12.17
C LEU A 668 -1.79 -2.29 -11.85
N GLY A 669 -2.40 -1.59 -10.89
CA GLY A 669 -2.00 -0.24 -10.49
C GLY A 669 -2.54 0.90 -11.34
N ARG A 670 -3.42 0.63 -12.32
CA ARG A 670 -4.13 1.68 -13.07
C ARG A 670 -5.48 2.02 -12.46
N PHE A 671 -5.79 3.31 -12.41
CA PHE A 671 -7.12 3.73 -12.01
C PHE A 671 -8.13 3.45 -13.13
N THR A 672 -8.92 2.40 -12.96
CA THR A 672 -10.00 2.02 -13.87
C THR A 672 -11.33 2.69 -13.49
N PHE A 673 -12.25 2.76 -14.46
CA PHE A 673 -13.59 3.28 -14.28
C PHE A 673 -14.66 2.25 -14.63
N ASP A 674 -15.81 2.38 -13.97
CA ASP A 674 -17.07 1.72 -14.34
C ASP A 674 -18.16 2.78 -14.52
N GLU A 675 -19.39 2.37 -14.87
CA GLU A 675 -20.52 3.30 -15.03
C GLU A 675 -21.09 3.83 -13.69
N SER A 676 -20.39 3.65 -12.57
CA SER A 676 -20.89 4.05 -11.25
C SER A 676 -21.02 5.57 -11.13
N PRO A 677 -22.13 6.06 -10.55
CA PRO A 677 -22.31 7.49 -10.31
C PRO A 677 -21.32 8.06 -9.28
N ILE A 678 -20.56 7.22 -8.56
CA ILE A 678 -19.59 7.63 -7.54
C ILE A 678 -18.53 8.61 -8.10
N PHE A 679 -18.24 8.54 -9.40
CA PHE A 679 -17.26 9.39 -10.07
C PHE A 679 -17.77 10.79 -10.42
N VAL A 680 -19.10 11.00 -10.49
CA VAL A 680 -19.71 12.26 -10.97
C VAL A 680 -19.21 13.49 -10.21
N PRO A 681 -19.16 13.54 -8.87
CA PRO A 681 -18.76 14.74 -8.15
C PRO A 681 -17.28 15.10 -8.37
N GLY A 682 -16.38 14.11 -8.37
CA GLY A 682 -14.95 14.33 -8.64
C GLY A 682 -14.72 14.82 -10.07
N THR A 683 -15.40 14.22 -11.06
CA THR A 683 -15.35 14.69 -12.45
C THR A 683 -15.95 16.08 -12.60
N THR A 684 -17.05 16.39 -11.91
CA THR A 684 -17.67 17.73 -11.91
C THR A 684 -16.71 18.78 -11.35
N LEU A 685 -16.06 18.49 -10.21
CA LEU A 685 -15.07 19.36 -9.61
C LEU A 685 -13.95 19.71 -10.59
N LEU A 686 -13.40 18.69 -11.27
CA LEU A 686 -12.37 18.89 -12.29
C LEU A 686 -12.86 19.76 -13.46
N LEU A 687 -14.05 19.47 -14.00
CA LEU A 687 -14.62 20.26 -15.11
C LEU A 687 -14.89 21.72 -14.73
N VAL A 688 -15.31 21.98 -13.48
CA VAL A 688 -15.49 23.35 -12.97
C VAL A 688 -14.16 24.10 -12.90
N GLN A 689 -13.07 23.46 -12.41
CA GLN A 689 -11.75 24.10 -12.41
C GLN A 689 -11.26 24.41 -13.82
N LEU A 690 -11.40 23.45 -14.74
CA LEU A 690 -10.98 23.63 -16.13
C LEU A 690 -11.79 24.72 -16.83
N ALA A 691 -13.10 24.79 -16.57
CA ALA A 691 -13.96 25.85 -17.11
C ALA A 691 -13.56 27.23 -16.57
N ALA A 692 -13.22 27.34 -15.28
CA ALA A 692 -12.74 28.58 -14.68
C ALA A 692 -11.42 29.05 -15.32
N LEU A 693 -10.45 28.15 -15.46
CA LEU A 693 -9.18 28.44 -16.13
C LEU A 693 -9.39 28.83 -17.60
N ALA A 694 -10.29 28.16 -18.31
CA ALA A 694 -10.63 28.53 -19.70
C ALA A 694 -11.27 29.92 -19.79
N MET A 695 -12.19 30.27 -18.88
CA MET A 695 -12.80 31.61 -18.84
C MET A 695 -11.79 32.72 -18.56
N LEU A 696 -10.81 32.48 -17.68
CA LEU A 696 -9.70 33.39 -17.44
C LEU A 696 -8.87 33.58 -18.72
N MET A 697 -8.50 32.49 -19.39
CA MET A 697 -7.69 32.53 -20.61
C MET A 697 -8.40 33.23 -21.77
N LEU A 698 -9.73 33.11 -21.85
CA LEU A 698 -10.57 33.74 -22.88
C LEU A 698 -10.99 35.17 -22.52
N GLY A 699 -10.62 35.69 -21.34
CA GLY A 699 -11.01 37.04 -20.91
C GLY A 699 -12.51 37.22 -20.71
N ILE A 700 -13.26 36.13 -20.47
CA ILE A 700 -14.74 36.15 -20.29
C ILE A 700 -15.11 36.58 -18.87
N GLN A 701 -14.12 36.84 -18.02
CA GLN A 701 -14.33 37.27 -16.66
C GLN A 701 -15.04 38.63 -16.61
N PRO A 702 -15.93 38.83 -15.65
CA PRO A 702 -16.54 40.13 -15.44
C PRO A 702 -15.54 41.17 -14.98
N ALA A 703 -15.84 42.45 -15.24
CA ALA A 703 -15.09 43.57 -14.67
C ALA A 703 -14.97 43.41 -13.14
N PRO A 704 -13.80 43.69 -12.55
CA PRO A 704 -13.58 43.51 -11.12
C PRO A 704 -14.60 44.36 -10.35
N GLY A 705 -15.32 43.74 -9.41
CA GLY A 705 -16.36 44.41 -8.61
C GLY A 705 -15.82 45.41 -7.57
N GLY A 706 -14.53 45.75 -7.64
CA GLY A 706 -13.76 46.53 -6.68
C GLY A 706 -12.31 46.70 -7.15
N ALA A 707 -11.44 47.23 -6.29
CA ALA A 707 -10.10 47.69 -6.69
C ALA A 707 -9.09 46.61 -7.12
N ASN A 708 -9.34 45.29 -6.97
CA ASN A 708 -8.48 44.24 -7.55
C ASN A 708 -9.21 42.89 -7.64
N GLY A 709 -9.16 42.26 -8.81
CA GLY A 709 -9.79 40.96 -9.13
C GLY A 709 -9.02 39.71 -8.67
N SER A 710 -9.32 38.55 -9.26
CA SER A 710 -8.65 37.27 -8.99
C SER A 710 -7.17 37.32 -9.35
N GLY A 711 -6.28 36.76 -8.52
CA GLY A 711 -4.83 36.82 -8.69
C GLY A 711 -4.18 35.48 -9.03
N LEU A 712 -2.84 35.49 -9.10
CA LEU A 712 -2.02 34.29 -9.35
C LEU A 712 -2.24 33.18 -8.31
N ALA A 713 -2.63 33.54 -7.08
CA ALA A 713 -2.86 32.58 -6.00
C ALA A 713 -4.09 31.70 -6.28
N GLU A 714 -5.21 32.28 -6.72
CA GLU A 714 -6.40 31.53 -7.11
C GLU A 714 -6.13 30.60 -8.31
N VAL A 715 -5.35 31.07 -9.29
CA VAL A 715 -4.92 30.25 -10.43
C VAL A 715 -4.06 29.08 -9.97
N ALA A 716 -3.07 29.31 -9.11
CA ALA A 716 -2.23 28.26 -8.55
C ALA A 716 -3.05 27.22 -7.76
N CYS A 717 -4.01 27.66 -6.94
CA CYS A 717 -4.91 26.76 -6.22
C CYS A 717 -5.81 25.96 -7.17
N SER A 718 -6.36 26.58 -8.22
CA SER A 718 -7.20 25.90 -9.21
C SER A 718 -6.42 24.84 -9.98
N LEU A 719 -5.17 25.14 -10.36
CA LEU A 719 -4.26 24.18 -10.98
C LEU A 719 -3.91 23.03 -10.03
N LEU A 720 -3.62 23.33 -8.76
CA LEU A 720 -3.32 22.29 -7.76
C LEU A 720 -4.51 21.35 -7.55
N VAL A 721 -5.72 21.88 -7.37
CA VAL A 721 -6.95 21.06 -7.24
C VAL A 721 -7.18 20.23 -8.50
N SER A 722 -6.97 20.82 -9.67
CA SER A 722 -7.08 20.08 -10.94
C SER A 722 -6.09 18.93 -10.98
N LEU A 723 -4.82 19.15 -10.60
CA LEU A 723 -3.82 18.10 -10.53
C LEU A 723 -4.20 17.01 -9.53
N GLU A 724 -4.66 17.38 -8.34
CA GLU A 724 -5.08 16.49 -7.23
C GLU A 724 -6.26 15.57 -7.59
N VAL A 725 -7.22 16.07 -8.36
CA VAL A 725 -8.48 15.36 -8.68
C VAL A 725 -8.36 14.54 -9.98
N ILE A 726 -7.25 14.66 -10.71
CA ILE A 726 -7.05 13.87 -11.92
C ILE A 726 -6.87 12.39 -11.60
N PHE A 727 -7.83 11.62 -12.11
CA PHE A 727 -7.77 10.17 -12.18
C PHE A 727 -6.72 9.75 -13.21
N ARG A 728 -5.51 9.39 -12.76
CA ARG A 728 -4.46 8.90 -13.65
C ARG A 728 -4.71 7.44 -14.02
N GLY A 729 -5.22 7.19 -15.23
CA GLY A 729 -5.36 5.86 -15.83
C GLY A 729 -4.14 5.36 -16.62
N SER A 730 -3.07 6.15 -16.74
CA SER A 730 -1.90 5.79 -17.60
C SER A 730 -0.80 5.06 -16.82
N ARG A 731 -0.13 4.11 -17.50
CA ARG A 731 0.88 3.18 -16.94
C ARG A 731 1.83 3.84 -15.94
N PRO A 732 2.16 3.18 -14.82
CA PRO A 732 3.33 3.53 -14.04
C PRO A 732 4.56 3.36 -14.95
N VAL A 733 5.28 4.45 -15.21
CA VAL A 733 6.69 4.34 -15.62
C VAL A 733 7.39 3.74 -14.40
N SER A 734 7.70 2.44 -14.46
CA SER A 734 8.52 1.75 -13.48
C SER A 734 9.95 2.26 -13.64
N TRP A 735 10.34 3.18 -12.76
CA TRP A 735 11.74 3.50 -12.55
C TRP A 735 12.30 2.41 -11.65
N ASN A 736 13.07 1.49 -12.23
CA ASN A 736 13.85 0.53 -11.48
C ASN A 736 15.17 1.22 -11.13
N LEU A 737 15.20 1.93 -10.00
CA LEU A 737 16.46 2.47 -9.46
C LEU A 737 17.39 1.33 -8.96
N ASN A 738 16.83 0.12 -8.78
CA ASN A 738 17.58 -1.06 -8.33
C ASN A 738 18.39 -1.76 -9.43
N SER A 739 18.18 -1.48 -10.71
CA SER A 739 19.05 -2.01 -11.76
C SER A 739 20.37 -1.23 -11.91
N TYR A 740 20.67 -0.30 -11.00
CA TYR A 740 21.90 0.49 -11.02
C TYR A 740 22.73 0.46 -9.72
N ILE A 741 22.30 -0.29 -8.69
CA ILE A 741 23.02 -0.38 -7.39
C ILE A 741 23.72 -1.74 -7.18
N HIS A 742 23.64 -2.66 -8.14
CA HIS A 742 24.44 -3.89 -8.13
C HIS A 742 25.38 -4.00 -9.34
N SER A 743 26.34 -3.08 -9.41
CA SER A 743 27.69 -3.39 -9.91
C SER A 743 28.75 -2.40 -9.37
N LYS A 744 29.38 -2.79 -8.24
CA LYS A 744 30.72 -2.36 -7.73
C LYS A 744 30.87 -0.86 -7.39
N THR A 745 31.21 -0.42 -6.17
CA THR A 745 32.28 -0.88 -5.27
C THR A 745 32.04 -0.28 -3.88
N GLU A 746 32.26 -1.06 -2.83
CA GLU A 746 32.31 -0.58 -1.44
C GLU A 746 33.44 0.44 -1.25
N VAL A 747 33.10 1.63 -0.76
CA VAL A 747 34.00 2.43 0.08
C VAL A 747 33.29 2.57 1.43
N GLN A 748 33.74 1.79 2.40
CA GLN A 748 33.32 1.93 3.80
C GLN A 748 33.84 3.27 4.34
N ILE A 749 32.96 4.25 4.53
CA ILE A 749 33.16 5.31 5.54
C ILE A 749 32.26 4.93 6.72
N ALA A 750 32.88 4.30 7.72
CA ALA A 750 32.23 4.00 8.99
C ALA A 750 32.19 5.27 9.85
N ILE A 751 31.02 5.88 10.00
CA ILE A 751 30.73 6.77 11.15
C ILE A 751 29.88 5.94 12.12
N ARG A 752 30.54 5.37 13.13
CA ARG A 752 29.90 4.67 14.24
C ARG A 752 30.03 5.56 15.49
N PHE A 753 28.93 6.18 15.89
CA PHE A 753 28.80 6.71 17.25
C PHE A 753 28.50 5.53 18.19
N TYR A 754 29.45 5.19 19.05
CA TYR A 754 29.20 4.41 20.27
C TYR A 754 29.43 5.35 21.48
N PRO A 755 28.54 5.35 22.48
CA PRO A 755 28.78 6.03 23.75
C PRO A 755 29.70 5.16 24.65
N ASP A 756 30.81 5.78 25.07
CA ASP A 756 31.68 5.56 26.23
C ASP A 756 32.04 4.14 26.75
N GLY A 757 33.33 3.80 26.59
CA GLY A 757 34.28 3.49 27.68
C GLY A 757 34.24 2.13 28.41
N ILE A 758 35.25 1.28 28.17
CA ILE A 758 36.29 0.84 29.15
C ILE A 758 37.10 -0.39 28.60
N SER A 759 38.43 -0.17 28.49
CA SER A 759 39.62 -1.07 28.52
C SER A 759 39.76 -2.38 27.69
N GLN A 760 40.77 -2.33 26.81
CA GLN A 760 41.75 -3.31 26.25
C GLN A 760 42.20 -4.55 27.08
N PRO A 761 43.12 -5.45 26.60
CA PRO A 761 43.44 -5.97 25.23
C PRO A 761 43.78 -7.50 25.16
N GLY A 762 43.97 -8.09 23.97
CA GLY A 762 44.84 -9.27 23.79
C GLY A 762 44.67 -10.19 22.56
N ASN A 763 45.55 -9.98 21.55
CA ASN A 763 46.23 -10.92 20.63
C ASN A 763 45.54 -11.78 19.52
N HIS A 764 45.98 -11.51 18.27
CA HIS A 764 46.46 -12.39 17.16
C HIS A 764 45.72 -13.72 16.86
N MET A 765 45.41 -14.16 15.62
CA MET A 765 46.26 -14.29 14.40
C MET A 765 45.44 -14.89 13.20
N LEU A 766 45.88 -14.59 11.96
CA LEU A 766 45.86 -15.38 10.70
C LEU A 766 44.61 -15.54 9.78
N ARG A 767 44.93 -15.62 8.47
CA ARG A 767 44.13 -15.50 7.23
C ARG A 767 43.87 -16.89 6.55
N PRO A 768 43.11 -16.96 5.42
CA PRO A 768 42.27 -18.09 5.00
C PRO A 768 42.76 -18.92 3.79
N ALA A 769 42.03 -19.98 3.43
CA ALA A 769 42.08 -20.64 2.13
C ALA A 769 40.71 -21.18 1.70
N LEU A 770 40.45 -21.13 0.38
CA LEU A 770 39.23 -21.46 -0.35
C LEU A 770 39.66 -22.43 -1.47
N ASN A 771 38.91 -23.51 -1.75
CA ASN A 771 38.85 -24.08 -3.10
C ASN A 771 37.69 -25.07 -3.33
N ALA A 772 37.31 -25.14 -4.60
CA ALA A 772 36.04 -25.56 -5.19
C ALA A 772 36.02 -27.01 -5.72
N GLY A 773 34.85 -27.42 -6.23
CA GLY A 773 34.70 -28.47 -7.25
C GLY A 773 33.24 -28.69 -7.65
N LEU A 774 32.92 -28.54 -8.94
CA LEU A 774 31.81 -29.21 -9.65
C LEU A 774 31.91 -28.93 -11.16
N GLY A 775 31.73 -30.00 -11.95
CA GLY A 775 31.88 -30.01 -13.40
C GLY A 775 30.57 -30.17 -14.19
N ASP A 776 30.72 -29.98 -15.50
CA ASP A 776 30.05 -30.51 -16.70
C ASP A 776 28.62 -31.07 -16.65
N LEU A 777 27.79 -30.64 -17.61
CA LEU A 777 27.14 -31.54 -18.60
C LEU A 777 26.44 -30.79 -19.75
N GLN A 778 26.57 -31.37 -20.95
CA GLN A 778 26.08 -30.95 -22.27
C GLN A 778 24.62 -31.38 -22.56
N PHE A 779 23.99 -30.76 -23.56
CA PHE A 779 22.88 -31.34 -24.32
C PHE A 779 23.06 -31.12 -25.83
N VAL A 780 22.77 -32.19 -26.59
CA VAL A 780 22.65 -32.29 -28.05
C VAL A 780 21.16 -32.29 -28.40
N ASP A 781 20.77 -31.77 -29.57
CA ASP A 781 19.55 -32.23 -30.25
C ASP A 781 19.68 -32.20 -31.80
N ASP A 782 18.89 -33.10 -32.39
CA ASP A 782 18.86 -33.69 -33.72
C ASP A 782 18.26 -32.80 -34.84
N GLY A 783 18.63 -33.11 -36.09
CA GLY A 783 17.81 -32.77 -37.26
C GLY A 783 18.56 -32.19 -38.46
N GLY A 784 19.22 -33.04 -39.24
CA GLY A 784 19.98 -32.65 -40.43
C GLY A 784 19.13 -32.02 -41.55
N ARG A 785 19.56 -30.85 -42.02
CA ARG A 785 19.63 -30.48 -43.45
C ARG A 785 20.51 -29.24 -43.66
N SER A 786 21.39 -29.33 -44.66
CA SER A 786 22.35 -28.29 -45.04
C SER A 786 21.68 -27.20 -45.90
N LEU A 787 22.18 -25.98 -45.78
CA LEU A 787 22.16 -25.00 -46.88
C LEU A 787 23.45 -24.20 -46.80
N GLY A 788 24.29 -24.39 -47.82
CA GLY A 788 25.61 -23.80 -47.94
C GLY A 788 25.56 -22.30 -48.15
N THR A 789 26.54 -21.62 -47.58
CA THR A 789 26.85 -20.22 -47.86
C THR A 789 28.00 -20.16 -48.86
N ASP A 790 27.70 -19.72 -50.08
CA ASP A 790 28.69 -19.22 -51.03
C ASP A 790 29.35 -17.96 -50.46
N LEU A 791 30.59 -18.11 -49.98
CA LEU A 791 31.45 -17.00 -49.61
C LEU A 791 32.09 -16.42 -50.88
N CYS A 792 31.55 -15.30 -51.37
CA CYS A 792 32.24 -14.46 -52.35
C CYS A 792 33.54 -13.93 -51.74
N GLN A 793 34.67 -14.42 -52.25
CA GLN A 793 36.01 -13.87 -52.01
C GLN A 793 36.09 -12.42 -52.51
N PHE A 794 36.38 -11.48 -51.61
CA PHE A 794 36.83 -10.14 -51.98
C PHE A 794 38.36 -10.07 -51.89
N LYS A 795 39.00 -9.89 -53.05
CA LYS A 795 40.41 -9.48 -53.19
C LYS A 795 40.56 -8.04 -52.70
N GLY A 796 41.46 -7.81 -51.74
CA GLY A 796 41.86 -6.46 -51.32
C GLY A 796 42.73 -5.75 -52.36
N PRO A 797 42.73 -4.40 -52.42
CA PRO A 797 43.63 -3.62 -53.26
C PRO A 797 45.06 -3.55 -52.67
N PRO A 798 46.08 -3.23 -53.49
CA PRO A 798 47.46 -3.16 -53.03
C PRO A 798 47.70 -1.82 -52.33
N TYR A 799 48.05 -1.82 -51.05
CA TYR A 799 48.59 -0.63 -50.40
C TYR A 799 50.11 -0.60 -50.54
N GLY A 800 50.61 0.56 -50.95
CA GLY A 800 52.01 0.84 -51.24
C GLY A 800 52.92 0.80 -50.02
N GLU A 801 54.22 0.67 -50.32
CA GLU A 801 55.36 0.40 -49.43
C GLU A 801 55.72 1.50 -48.40
N GLU A 802 54.88 2.49 -48.13
CA GLU A 802 55.19 3.58 -47.19
C GLU A 802 54.11 3.75 -46.13
N ASP A 803 53.97 2.72 -45.28
CA ASP A 803 53.63 2.82 -43.85
C ASP A 803 53.60 1.41 -43.24
N ALA A 804 54.64 0.63 -43.54
CA ALA A 804 54.96 -0.55 -42.76
C ALA A 804 55.23 -0.07 -41.34
N PHE A 805 54.34 -0.34 -40.38
CA PHE A 805 54.65 -0.20 -38.97
C PHE A 805 55.78 -1.18 -38.68
N ILE A 806 57.00 -0.66 -38.75
CA ILE A 806 58.22 -1.40 -38.53
C ILE A 806 58.14 -1.90 -37.09
N VAL A 807 57.97 -3.22 -36.90
CA VAL A 807 58.32 -3.91 -35.66
C VAL A 807 59.84 -3.85 -35.56
N ARG A 808 60.36 -2.67 -35.24
CA ARG A 808 61.75 -2.44 -34.88
C ARG A 808 61.81 -2.68 -33.38
N ASP A 809 62.52 -3.77 -33.07
CA ASP A 809 62.99 -4.20 -31.77
C ASP A 809 62.74 -3.21 -30.64
N THR A 810 61.64 -3.44 -29.92
CA THR A 810 61.44 -2.91 -28.57
C THR A 810 60.88 -4.06 -27.77
N THR A 811 61.74 -4.62 -26.92
CA THR A 811 61.47 -5.46 -25.74
C THR A 811 60.06 -6.09 -25.69
N GLY A 812 59.96 -7.42 -25.69
CA GLY A 812 58.68 -8.17 -25.67
C GLY A 812 57.61 -7.71 -24.66
N GLY A 813 57.93 -6.83 -23.71
CA GLY A 813 56.99 -6.12 -22.84
C GLY A 813 55.99 -5.19 -23.54
N ALA A 814 56.28 -4.57 -24.70
CA ALA A 814 55.35 -3.61 -25.34
C ALA A 814 54.08 -4.29 -25.89
N LEU A 815 54.25 -5.38 -26.67
CA LEU A 815 53.13 -6.18 -27.18
C LEU A 815 52.34 -6.90 -26.07
N LEU A 816 53.03 -7.29 -24.99
CA LEU A 816 52.39 -7.85 -23.79
C LEU A 816 51.51 -6.82 -23.07
N THR A 817 51.91 -5.54 -23.08
CA THR A 817 51.12 -4.44 -22.52
C THR A 817 49.93 -4.09 -23.42
N GLU A 818 50.07 -4.21 -24.74
CA GLU A 818 49.01 -3.82 -25.67
C GLU A 818 47.92 -4.89 -25.82
N PHE A 819 48.32 -6.16 -26.04
CA PHE A 819 47.42 -7.29 -26.34
C PHE A 819 47.26 -8.32 -25.20
N GLY A 820 48.00 -8.15 -24.10
CA GLY A 820 47.96 -9.04 -22.94
C GLY A 820 48.98 -10.19 -23.00
N ASN A 821 48.98 -11.03 -21.97
CA ASN A 821 50.05 -12.01 -21.73
C ASN A 821 49.92 -13.36 -22.48
N SER A 822 48.88 -13.53 -23.31
CA SER A 822 48.72 -14.75 -24.12
C SER A 822 49.67 -14.75 -25.32
N LYS A 823 50.71 -15.58 -25.26
CA LYS A 823 51.66 -15.79 -26.36
C LYS A 823 50.97 -16.28 -27.64
N GLN A 824 49.90 -17.05 -27.50
CA GLN A 824 49.16 -17.61 -28.63
C GLN A 824 48.29 -16.55 -29.32
N LEU A 825 47.68 -15.62 -28.56
CA LEU A 825 46.98 -14.46 -29.11
C LEU A 825 47.94 -13.51 -29.84
N ILE A 826 49.08 -13.18 -29.23
CA ILE A 826 50.09 -12.31 -29.86
C ILE A 826 50.58 -12.92 -31.18
N LYS A 827 50.83 -14.24 -31.20
CA LYS A 827 51.24 -14.95 -32.41
C LYS A 827 50.14 -14.93 -33.48
N SER A 828 48.89 -15.13 -33.10
CA SER A 828 47.73 -15.08 -34.00
C SER A 828 47.55 -13.68 -34.60
N VAL A 829 47.65 -12.64 -33.79
CA VAL A 829 47.60 -11.23 -34.22
C VAL A 829 48.75 -10.90 -35.17
N ALA A 830 49.97 -11.36 -34.88
CA ALA A 830 51.12 -11.16 -35.74
C ALA A 830 50.98 -11.85 -37.12
N HIS A 831 50.33 -13.03 -37.19
CA HIS A 831 49.99 -13.66 -38.46
C HIS A 831 48.85 -12.93 -39.18
N ALA A 832 47.84 -12.42 -38.46
CA ALA A 832 46.74 -11.65 -39.03
C ALA A 832 47.23 -10.34 -39.68
N PHE A 833 48.20 -9.64 -39.06
CA PHE A 833 48.85 -8.47 -39.66
C PHE A 833 49.63 -8.78 -40.94
N LYS A 834 50.06 -10.04 -41.12
CA LYS A 834 50.69 -10.54 -42.36
C LYS A 834 49.69 -11.11 -43.36
N GLY A 835 48.39 -11.12 -43.04
CA GLY A 835 47.36 -11.76 -43.86
C GLY A 835 47.40 -13.29 -43.87
N GLU A 836 48.10 -13.91 -42.90
CA GLU A 836 48.26 -15.37 -42.80
C GLU A 836 47.33 -15.97 -41.75
N SER A 837 46.86 -17.21 -41.96
CA SER A 837 46.10 -17.95 -40.95
C SER A 837 47.02 -18.58 -39.90
N GLY A 838 47.09 -17.99 -38.70
CA GLY A 838 47.88 -18.49 -37.58
C GLY A 838 47.25 -19.67 -36.82
N MET A 839 46.66 -20.65 -37.51
CA MET A 839 45.95 -21.77 -36.87
C MET A 839 46.95 -22.87 -36.49
N GLY A 840 47.15 -23.08 -35.18
CA GLY A 840 47.91 -24.21 -34.66
C GLY A 840 47.19 -25.53 -34.99
N LYS A 841 47.95 -26.59 -35.31
CA LYS A 841 47.42 -27.91 -35.72
C LYS A 841 46.63 -28.66 -34.64
N ASP A 842 46.42 -28.08 -33.45
CA ASP A 842 45.78 -28.75 -32.33
C ASP A 842 44.80 -27.81 -31.57
N ILE A 843 43.52 -28.14 -31.64
CA ILE A 843 42.41 -27.41 -31.01
C ILE A 843 42.47 -27.52 -29.47
N SER A 844 42.99 -28.64 -28.95
CA SER A 844 43.07 -28.90 -27.51
C SER A 844 44.01 -27.91 -26.82
N SER A 845 45.20 -27.70 -27.39
CA SER A 845 46.17 -26.70 -26.90
C SER A 845 45.69 -25.24 -27.01
N SER A 846 44.70 -24.97 -27.85
CA SER A 846 44.15 -23.62 -28.07
C SER A 846 43.05 -23.28 -27.07
N LEU A 847 42.37 -24.28 -26.50
CA LEU A 847 41.26 -24.08 -25.57
C LEU A 847 41.72 -23.44 -24.26
N GLU A 848 42.88 -23.86 -23.74
CA GLU A 848 43.47 -23.32 -22.52
C GLU A 848 43.87 -21.84 -22.68
N ALA A 849 44.39 -21.47 -23.86
CA ALA A 849 44.66 -20.08 -24.20
C ALA A 849 43.37 -19.24 -24.38
N VAL A 850 42.28 -19.83 -24.88
CA VAL A 850 40.97 -19.15 -24.95
C VAL A 850 40.44 -18.90 -23.53
N HIS A 851 40.47 -19.88 -22.64
CA HIS A 851 40.08 -19.71 -21.24
C HIS A 851 40.90 -18.61 -20.54
N GLN A 852 42.19 -18.50 -20.86
CA GLN A 852 43.03 -17.42 -20.37
C GLN A 852 42.59 -16.04 -20.92
N VAL A 853 42.34 -15.92 -22.22
CA VAL A 853 41.97 -14.66 -22.88
C VAL A 853 40.57 -14.17 -22.49
N VAL A 854 39.62 -15.08 -22.26
CA VAL A 854 38.26 -14.72 -21.81
C VAL A 854 38.14 -14.51 -20.29
N SER A 855 39.24 -14.65 -19.55
CA SER A 855 39.22 -14.48 -18.10
C SER A 855 38.96 -13.02 -17.70
N CYS A 856 38.24 -12.83 -16.58
CA CYS A 856 37.83 -11.51 -16.10
C CYS A 856 38.98 -10.55 -15.76
N SER A 857 40.19 -11.09 -15.58
CA SER A 857 41.42 -10.34 -15.29
C SER A 857 42.30 -10.10 -16.52
N TYR A 858 41.97 -10.66 -17.68
CA TYR A 858 42.86 -10.63 -18.85
C TYR A 858 43.16 -9.21 -19.34
N GLN A 859 42.16 -8.32 -19.26
CA GLN A 859 42.27 -6.94 -19.70
C GLN A 859 43.01 -6.04 -18.69
N TYR A 860 43.25 -6.54 -17.46
CA TYR A 860 43.83 -5.75 -16.38
C TYR A 860 45.32 -5.45 -16.65
N GLY A 861 45.67 -4.17 -16.74
CA GLY A 861 47.03 -3.75 -17.09
C GLY A 861 47.35 -3.84 -18.58
N THR A 862 46.33 -4.04 -19.44
CA THR A 862 46.45 -3.98 -20.91
C THR A 862 45.78 -2.73 -21.47
N THR A 863 45.98 -2.45 -22.76
CA THR A 863 45.33 -1.30 -23.43
C THR A 863 43.96 -1.61 -24.08
N TRP A 864 43.41 -2.81 -23.84
CA TRP A 864 42.09 -3.20 -24.33
C TRP A 864 41.01 -2.29 -23.75
N GLY A 865 40.14 -1.75 -24.61
CA GLY A 865 39.13 -0.77 -24.22
C GLY A 865 39.61 0.68 -24.22
N GLU A 866 40.92 0.93 -24.17
CA GLU A 866 41.48 2.29 -24.24
C GLU A 866 42.00 2.63 -25.63
N LYS A 867 42.69 1.67 -26.28
CA LYS A 867 43.31 1.85 -27.61
C LYS A 867 43.03 0.72 -28.59
N VAL A 868 42.67 -0.46 -28.08
CA VAL A 868 42.45 -1.71 -28.83
C VAL A 868 41.04 -2.23 -28.55
N GLY A 869 40.29 -2.58 -29.60
CA GLY A 869 38.90 -3.04 -29.48
C GLY A 869 37.87 -1.90 -29.45
N LEU A 870 36.67 -2.19 -28.93
CA LEU A 870 35.65 -1.16 -28.66
C LEU A 870 36.11 -0.28 -27.51
N ILE A 871 35.96 1.04 -27.65
CA ILE A 871 36.49 2.01 -26.68
C ILE A 871 35.54 2.14 -25.48
N TYR A 872 36.03 1.76 -24.31
CA TYR A 872 35.29 1.75 -23.05
C TYR A 872 35.17 3.17 -22.46
N GLY A 873 34.10 3.41 -21.70
CA GLY A 873 33.91 4.67 -20.97
C GLY A 873 32.86 5.62 -21.56
N SER A 874 32.19 5.24 -22.65
CA SER A 874 31.01 5.95 -23.19
C SER A 874 29.81 5.01 -23.21
N THR A 875 28.63 5.49 -22.84
CA THR A 875 27.35 4.78 -23.05
C THR A 875 27.00 4.55 -24.54
N THR A 876 27.76 5.14 -25.46
CA THR A 876 27.67 4.98 -26.92
C THR A 876 29.09 4.72 -27.44
N GLU A 877 29.55 3.48 -27.26
CA GLU A 877 30.90 3.04 -27.64
C GLU A 877 31.08 2.87 -29.16
N ASP A 878 29.97 2.63 -29.87
CA ASP A 878 29.89 2.43 -31.32
C ASP A 878 30.40 3.63 -32.13
N VAL A 879 29.98 4.84 -31.76
CA VAL A 879 30.41 6.09 -32.41
C VAL A 879 31.84 6.44 -32.05
N VAL A 880 32.23 6.25 -30.80
CA VAL A 880 33.59 6.60 -30.31
C VAL A 880 34.64 5.67 -30.88
N ALA A 881 34.35 4.36 -30.97
CA ALA A 881 35.22 3.41 -31.65
C ALA A 881 35.37 3.74 -33.15
N GLY A 882 34.26 4.10 -33.81
CA GLY A 882 34.27 4.56 -35.21
C GLY A 882 35.16 5.80 -35.43
N LEU A 883 35.01 6.82 -34.59
CA LEU A 883 35.83 8.04 -34.64
C LEU A 883 37.31 7.77 -34.38
N THR A 884 37.62 6.90 -33.42
CA THR A 884 39.00 6.53 -33.09
C THR A 884 39.67 5.83 -34.27
N MET A 885 38.97 4.91 -34.95
CA MET A 885 39.49 4.25 -36.15
C MET A 885 39.68 5.22 -37.32
N HIS A 886 38.72 6.13 -37.55
CA HIS A 886 38.86 7.15 -38.60
C HIS A 886 40.02 8.12 -38.32
N SER A 887 40.25 8.50 -37.05
CA SER A 887 41.36 9.36 -36.67
C SER A 887 42.75 8.74 -36.92
N ARG A 888 42.80 7.40 -37.06
CA ARG A 888 44.01 6.63 -37.40
C ARG A 888 44.09 6.29 -38.90
N GLY A 889 43.29 6.95 -39.75
CA GLY A 889 43.32 6.79 -41.21
C GLY A 889 42.40 5.70 -41.77
N GLY A 890 41.50 5.13 -40.98
CA GLY A 890 40.53 4.14 -41.46
C GLY A 890 39.41 4.77 -42.29
N ASP A 891 39.26 4.36 -43.54
CA ASP A 891 38.16 4.79 -44.43
C ASP A 891 36.91 3.91 -44.29
N ARG A 892 35.73 4.54 -44.37
CA ARG A 892 34.42 3.85 -44.31
C ARG A 892 33.67 3.99 -45.64
N HIS A 893 33.21 2.87 -46.16
CA HIS A 893 32.28 2.85 -47.30
C HIS A 893 30.84 2.60 -46.81
N SER A 894 29.89 3.41 -47.26
CA SER A 894 28.47 3.15 -47.06
C SER A 894 27.86 2.57 -48.34
N VAL A 895 27.42 1.32 -48.29
CA VAL A 895 26.86 0.60 -49.45
C VAL A 895 25.36 0.48 -49.26
N HIS A 896 24.58 1.13 -50.13
CA HIS A 896 23.12 1.01 -50.15
C HIS A 896 22.73 0.00 -51.24
N ARG A 897 22.07 -1.10 -50.85
CA ARG A 897 21.51 -2.09 -51.77
C ARG A 897 19.99 -2.08 -51.70
N THR A 898 19.36 -2.34 -52.83
CA THR A 898 17.93 -2.66 -52.94
C THR A 898 17.79 -4.09 -53.46
N PRO A 899 17.19 -5.01 -52.68
CA PRO A 899 16.57 -4.80 -51.37
C PRO A 899 17.61 -4.57 -50.24
N LEU A 900 17.14 -4.04 -49.11
CA LEU A 900 17.97 -3.72 -47.93
C LEU A 900 18.73 -4.97 -47.45
N GLY A 901 20.05 -4.83 -47.26
CA GLY A 901 20.93 -5.94 -46.86
C GLY A 901 20.76 -6.40 -45.41
N PHE A 902 20.16 -5.59 -44.54
CA PHE A 902 19.85 -5.94 -43.15
C PHE A 902 18.48 -5.36 -42.75
N LEU A 903 17.62 -6.18 -42.14
CA LEU A 903 16.34 -5.78 -41.54
C LEU A 903 16.37 -6.09 -40.04
N GLY A 904 15.92 -5.15 -39.21
CA GLY A 904 15.83 -5.31 -37.76
C GLY A 904 14.46 -4.90 -37.22
N CYS A 905 14.04 -5.49 -36.10
CA CYS A 905 12.81 -5.11 -35.41
C CYS A 905 12.98 -3.75 -34.70
N VAL A 906 12.01 -2.85 -34.84
CA VAL A 906 12.01 -1.54 -34.18
C VAL A 906 11.17 -1.61 -32.89
N PRO A 907 11.60 -0.97 -31.77
CA PRO A 907 10.80 -0.95 -30.55
C PRO A 907 9.46 -0.22 -30.77
N THR A 908 8.35 -0.90 -30.51
CA THR A 908 6.99 -0.36 -30.69
C THR A 908 6.43 0.32 -29.42
N GLY A 909 7.21 0.34 -28.33
CA GLY A 909 6.84 0.91 -27.04
C GLY A 909 7.61 2.19 -26.70
N GLY A 910 6.88 3.25 -26.33
CA GLY A 910 7.43 4.57 -25.96
C GLY A 910 8.62 4.57 -24.98
N PRO A 911 8.73 3.69 -23.96
CA PRO A 911 9.88 3.68 -23.05
C PRO A 911 11.19 3.28 -23.72
N ALA A 912 11.15 2.36 -24.70
CA ALA A 912 12.35 1.88 -25.41
C ALA A 912 12.86 2.93 -26.42
N SER A 913 11.95 3.66 -27.06
CA SER A 913 12.28 4.79 -27.93
C SER A 913 12.83 5.99 -27.15
N LEU A 914 12.34 6.27 -25.95
CA LEU A 914 12.83 7.37 -25.10
C LEU A 914 14.18 7.05 -24.43
N ALA A 915 14.43 5.79 -24.09
CA ALA A 915 15.72 5.36 -23.53
C ALA A 915 16.87 5.52 -24.53
N GLN A 916 16.59 5.43 -25.84
CA GLN A 916 17.56 5.70 -26.91
C GLN A 916 17.86 7.19 -27.13
N LEU A 917 17.08 8.12 -26.57
CA LEU A 917 17.05 9.54 -26.95
C LEU A 917 17.29 10.49 -25.76
N LYS A 918 18.23 10.16 -24.87
CA LYS A 918 18.60 11.04 -23.75
C LYS A 918 19.66 12.08 -24.16
N ARG A 919 19.24 13.27 -24.61
CA ARG A 919 20.04 14.53 -24.57
C ARG A 919 19.17 15.74 -24.94
N SER A 920 18.69 16.50 -23.95
CA SER A 920 17.97 17.75 -24.23
C SER A 920 18.02 18.78 -23.08
N VAL A 921 19.19 19.31 -22.75
CA VAL A 921 19.27 20.56 -21.95
C VAL A 921 18.90 21.81 -22.78
N PRO A 922 19.24 21.92 -24.09
CA PRO A 922 18.86 23.08 -24.90
C PRO A 922 17.35 23.23 -25.08
N GLU A 923 16.61 22.12 -25.29
CA GLU A 923 15.14 22.16 -25.45
C GLU A 923 14.43 22.66 -24.19
N LEU A 924 15.04 22.51 -23.01
CA LEU A 924 14.49 23.00 -21.75
C LEU A 924 14.45 24.52 -21.67
N VAL A 925 15.53 25.15 -22.12
CA VAL A 925 15.68 26.60 -22.17
C VAL A 925 14.71 27.16 -23.22
N TYR A 926 14.61 26.51 -24.38
CA TYR A 926 13.65 26.86 -25.45
C TYR A 926 12.19 26.70 -25.01
N ALA A 927 11.86 25.71 -24.19
CA ALA A 927 10.49 25.47 -23.72
C ALA A 927 10.03 26.45 -22.62
N LEU A 928 10.95 27.15 -21.95
CA LEU A 928 10.64 28.20 -20.96
C LEU A 928 10.72 29.62 -21.51
N LEU A 929 11.46 29.79 -22.61
CA LEU A 929 11.69 31.07 -23.26
C LEU A 929 10.41 31.83 -23.64
N PRO A 930 9.35 31.19 -24.18
CA PRO A 930 8.10 31.87 -24.48
C PRO A 930 7.46 32.49 -23.24
N ALA A 931 7.43 31.77 -22.11
CA ALA A 931 6.87 32.30 -20.86
C ALA A 931 7.72 33.44 -20.32
N TYR A 932 9.04 33.31 -20.34
CA TYR A 932 9.95 34.37 -19.89
C TYR A 932 9.78 35.64 -20.74
N CYS A 933 9.73 35.52 -22.07
CA CYS A 933 9.52 36.63 -22.99
C CYS A 933 8.17 37.31 -22.79
N ILE A 934 7.10 36.54 -22.56
CA ILE A 934 5.76 37.09 -22.27
C ILE A 934 5.73 37.80 -20.90
N ILE A 935 6.35 37.23 -19.87
CA ILE A 935 6.39 37.81 -18.51
C ILE A 935 7.21 39.10 -18.47
N THR A 936 8.36 39.12 -19.16
CA THR A 936 9.31 40.26 -19.16
C THR A 936 9.05 41.28 -20.27
N ASN A 937 8.07 41.03 -21.15
CA ASN A 937 7.78 41.84 -22.33
C ASN A 937 9.01 42.03 -23.26
N SER A 938 9.73 40.94 -23.50
CA SER A 938 10.94 40.87 -24.35
C SER A 938 10.72 40.01 -25.59
N HIS A 939 11.44 40.25 -26.68
CA HIS A 939 11.32 39.49 -27.95
C HIS A 939 12.41 38.44 -28.09
N PHE A 940 12.04 37.28 -28.64
CA PHE A 940 12.94 36.15 -28.88
C PHE A 940 13.66 36.20 -30.24
N LEU A 941 13.11 36.91 -31.24
CA LEU A 941 13.71 37.01 -32.58
C LEU A 941 14.60 38.27 -32.69
N PRO A 942 15.86 38.15 -33.13
CA PRO A 942 16.73 39.31 -33.29
C PRO A 942 16.16 40.25 -34.36
N LYS A 943 16.09 41.55 -34.04
CA LYS A 943 15.98 42.61 -35.05
C LYS A 943 17.36 42.82 -35.66
N ASP A 944 17.45 42.74 -36.98
CA ASP A 944 18.62 43.16 -37.74
C ASP A 944 19.07 44.56 -37.30
N GLN A 945 20.27 44.65 -36.72
CA GLN A 945 21.06 45.88 -36.75
C GLN A 945 22.55 45.56 -36.58
N SER A 946 23.31 46.15 -37.48
CA SER A 946 24.74 46.06 -37.69
C SER A 946 25.58 46.76 -36.61
N THR A 947 26.87 46.43 -36.58
CA THR A 947 28.04 47.15 -36.03
C THR A 947 28.64 46.77 -34.66
N SER A 948 29.83 46.13 -34.79
CA SER A 948 31.13 46.38 -34.13
C SER A 948 31.38 46.23 -32.62
N ARG A 949 32.31 45.29 -32.35
CA ARG A 949 33.59 45.36 -31.59
C ARG A 949 33.65 45.23 -30.05
N ASP A 950 34.56 44.31 -29.72
CA ASP A 950 35.59 44.27 -28.66
C ASP A 950 35.26 43.73 -27.25
N GLU A 951 36.08 42.71 -26.90
CA GLU A 951 36.35 41.93 -25.68
C GLU A 951 36.70 42.74 -24.40
N PRO A 952 37.14 42.13 -23.26
CA PRO A 952 36.72 40.90 -22.54
C PRO A 952 36.63 41.16 -21.00
N TYR A 953 36.12 40.23 -20.17
CA TYR A 953 36.71 39.97 -18.83
C TYR A 953 36.26 38.63 -18.21
N ASN A 954 37.24 37.99 -17.58
CA ASN A 954 37.28 36.68 -16.96
C ASN A 954 36.61 36.58 -15.57
N ASP A 955 36.35 35.32 -15.22
CA ASP A 955 36.40 34.65 -13.90
C ASP A 955 35.47 35.11 -12.76
N LEU A 956 34.60 34.19 -12.31
CA LEU A 956 34.81 33.47 -11.04
C LEU A 956 33.79 32.33 -10.85
N GLY A 957 34.28 31.18 -10.39
CA GLY A 957 33.58 30.42 -9.32
C GLY A 957 32.80 29.16 -9.71
N ARG A 958 33.46 28.01 -9.55
CA ARG A 958 32.85 26.67 -9.43
C ARG A 958 31.62 26.63 -8.51
N PHE A 959 30.63 25.83 -8.92
CA PHE A 959 29.89 24.95 -8.00
C PHE A 959 29.70 23.58 -8.64
N THR A 960 30.22 22.54 -7.99
CA THR A 960 29.81 21.14 -8.17
C THR A 960 28.52 20.90 -7.38
N PHE A 961 27.59 20.09 -7.89
CA PHE A 961 26.98 18.94 -7.20
C PHE A 961 25.98 18.18 -8.10
N ASP A 962 25.74 16.95 -7.65
CA ASP A 962 25.10 15.78 -8.24
C ASP A 962 23.57 15.72 -7.93
N GLU A 963 22.91 14.73 -8.51
CA GLU A 963 21.56 14.19 -8.22
C GLU A 963 20.30 14.91 -8.79
N SER A 964 19.77 14.25 -9.84
CA SER A 964 18.46 14.31 -10.54
C SER A 964 17.29 15.13 -9.94
N PRO A 965 16.47 15.78 -10.81
CA PRO A 965 15.18 15.15 -11.19
C PRO A 965 14.69 15.49 -12.62
N ILE A 966 14.68 14.50 -13.52
CA ILE A 966 14.12 14.62 -14.89
C ILE A 966 12.56 14.68 -14.91
N PHE A 967 11.89 14.67 -13.77
CA PHE A 967 10.42 14.83 -13.69
C PHE A 967 9.92 16.14 -13.10
N VAL A 968 10.81 17.07 -12.75
CA VAL A 968 10.41 18.47 -12.51
C VAL A 968 10.08 19.17 -13.83
N GLN A 969 10.48 18.61 -14.97
CA GLN A 969 10.37 19.31 -16.25
C GLN A 969 8.90 19.41 -16.74
N GLY A 970 8.16 18.30 -16.81
CA GLY A 970 6.75 18.35 -17.26
C GLY A 970 5.77 19.05 -16.30
N THR A 971 6.02 19.01 -15.00
CA THR A 971 5.16 19.64 -13.97
C THR A 971 5.48 21.11 -13.72
N THR A 972 6.63 21.62 -14.17
CA THR A 972 7.04 23.03 -13.98
C THR A 972 6.71 23.90 -15.21
N PHE A 973 6.59 23.34 -16.41
CA PHE A 973 6.27 24.14 -17.61
C PHE A 973 4.82 24.62 -17.64
N LEU A 974 3.83 23.80 -17.30
CA LEU A 974 2.42 24.22 -17.26
C LEU A 974 2.16 25.40 -16.28
N PRO A 975 2.67 25.36 -15.03
CA PRO A 975 2.54 26.47 -14.07
C PRO A 975 3.29 27.75 -14.45
N VAL A 976 4.22 27.70 -15.41
CA VAL A 976 4.97 28.89 -15.86
C VAL A 976 4.38 29.45 -17.17
N GLN A 977 3.95 28.58 -18.08
CA GLN A 977 3.40 28.95 -19.39
C GLN A 977 1.95 29.44 -19.31
N LEU A 978 1.09 28.82 -18.50
CA LEU A 978 -0.32 29.24 -18.39
C LEU A 978 -0.48 30.62 -17.72
N PRO A 979 0.22 30.95 -16.62
CA PRO A 979 0.18 32.29 -16.07
C PRO A 979 0.85 33.34 -16.96
N ALA A 980 1.89 32.97 -17.73
CA ALA A 980 2.49 33.86 -18.73
C ALA A 980 1.47 34.22 -19.82
N LEU A 981 0.77 33.23 -20.39
CA LEU A 981 -0.32 33.48 -21.36
C LEU A 981 -1.46 34.32 -20.78
N ALA A 982 -1.83 34.10 -19.51
CA ALA A 982 -2.81 34.94 -18.83
C ALA A 982 -2.31 36.38 -18.59
N TRP A 983 -1.01 36.55 -18.33
CA TRP A 983 -0.35 37.86 -18.17
C TRP A 983 -0.36 38.68 -19.45
N LEU A 984 -0.23 38.05 -20.62
CA LEU A 984 -0.31 38.70 -21.93
C LEU A 984 -1.65 39.45 -22.13
N GLY A 985 -2.76 38.88 -21.66
CA GLY A 985 -4.10 39.48 -21.74
C GLY A 985 -4.33 40.66 -20.79
N LEU A 986 -3.42 40.89 -19.83
CA LEU A 986 -3.50 41.93 -18.80
C LEU A 986 -2.51 43.09 -19.05
N GLN A 987 -1.68 43.03 -20.11
CA GLN A 987 -0.68 44.06 -20.39
C GLN A 987 -1.32 45.34 -21.01
N PRO A 988 -0.95 46.54 -20.55
CA PRO A 988 -1.31 47.78 -21.23
C PRO A 988 -0.62 47.88 -22.61
N PRO A 989 -1.26 48.49 -23.63
CA PRO A 989 -0.68 48.55 -24.97
C PRO A 989 0.70 49.24 -24.96
N PRO A 990 1.71 48.67 -25.65
CA PRO A 990 3.08 49.15 -25.58
C PRO A 990 3.22 50.54 -26.22
N ARG A 991 3.87 51.48 -25.52
CA ARG A 991 4.07 52.87 -25.98
C ARG A 991 4.91 53.00 -27.27
N ASN A 992 5.66 51.97 -27.67
CA ASN A 992 6.54 51.98 -28.85
C ASN A 992 6.37 50.74 -29.76
N GLY A 993 5.15 50.24 -29.96
CA GLY A 993 4.83 49.29 -31.04
C GLY A 993 5.57 47.95 -31.02
N GLY A 994 6.19 47.55 -29.91
CA GLY A 994 6.92 46.29 -29.76
C GLY A 994 6.66 45.67 -28.40
N GLY A 995 5.49 45.07 -28.22
CA GLY A 995 5.19 44.19 -27.09
C GLY A 995 5.15 42.74 -27.56
N SER A 996 5.32 41.78 -26.64
CA SER A 996 5.24 40.33 -26.91
C SER A 996 3.99 40.00 -27.73
N GLY A 997 4.14 39.26 -28.83
CA GLY A 997 3.14 39.13 -29.88
C GLY A 997 2.41 37.78 -29.94
N PHE A 998 1.75 37.54 -31.08
CA PHE A 998 1.04 36.31 -31.42
C PHE A 998 1.97 35.09 -31.49
N ALA A 999 3.24 35.28 -31.88
CA ALA A 999 4.20 34.19 -32.06
C ALA A 999 4.65 33.59 -30.73
N GLU A 1000 4.92 34.41 -29.72
CA GLU A 1000 5.29 33.96 -28.38
C GLU A 1000 4.09 33.29 -27.68
N ALA A 1001 2.88 33.84 -27.86
CA ALA A 1001 1.63 33.23 -27.40
C ALA A 1001 1.35 31.87 -28.08
N PHE A 1002 1.56 31.79 -29.39
CA PHE A 1002 1.43 30.56 -30.16
C PHE A 1002 2.44 29.50 -29.70
N CYS A 1003 3.70 29.86 -29.45
CA CYS A 1003 4.72 28.95 -28.93
C CYS A 1003 4.41 28.46 -27.51
N ALA A 1004 3.92 29.32 -26.62
CA ALA A 1004 3.47 28.92 -25.28
C ALA A 1004 2.24 28.00 -25.35
N LEU A 1005 1.28 28.31 -26.22
CA LEU A 1005 0.12 27.45 -26.50
C LEU A 1005 0.54 26.11 -27.12
N TRP A 1006 1.56 26.10 -27.99
CA TRP A 1006 2.12 24.91 -28.61
C TRP A 1006 2.79 23.98 -27.59
N VAL A 1007 3.48 24.53 -26.60
CA VAL A 1007 4.01 23.77 -25.45
C VAL A 1007 2.88 23.17 -24.62
N VAL A 1008 1.78 23.90 -24.37
CA VAL A 1008 0.58 23.39 -23.69
C VAL A 1008 -0.10 22.27 -24.51
N LEU A 1009 -0.18 22.42 -25.83
CA LEU A 1009 -0.70 21.40 -26.75
C LEU A 1009 0.20 20.16 -26.84
N TYR A 1010 1.50 20.27 -26.62
CA TYR A 1010 2.40 19.11 -26.52
C TYR A 1010 2.06 18.21 -25.31
N PHE A 1011 1.43 18.76 -24.27
CA PHE A 1011 0.88 17.99 -23.14
C PHE A 1011 -0.50 17.37 -23.43
N TRP A 1012 -1.02 17.41 -24.66
CA TRP A 1012 -2.25 16.75 -25.12
C TRP A 1012 -2.44 15.28 -24.70
N PRO A 1013 -1.40 14.42 -24.50
CA PRO A 1013 -1.56 13.10 -23.91
C PRO A 1013 -2.27 13.10 -22.53
N PHE A 1014 -2.16 14.19 -21.76
CA PHE A 1014 -2.87 14.42 -20.50
C PHE A 1014 -4.39 14.58 -20.70
N LEU A 1015 -4.81 15.32 -21.74
CA LEU A 1015 -6.22 15.47 -22.13
C LEU A 1015 -6.78 14.20 -22.78
N ARG A 1016 -5.94 13.43 -23.49
CA ARG A 1016 -6.30 12.10 -24.01
C ARG A 1016 -6.58 11.08 -22.91
N GLY A 1017 -5.95 11.18 -21.74
CA GLY A 1017 -6.28 10.34 -20.58
C GLY A 1017 -7.70 10.60 -20.04
N LEU A 1018 -8.15 11.86 -20.06
CA LEU A 1018 -9.51 12.25 -19.67
C LEU A 1018 -10.59 11.72 -20.63
N LEU A 1019 -10.24 11.61 -21.92
CA LEU A 1019 -11.10 11.17 -23.02
C LEU A 1019 -10.73 9.77 -23.55
N GLY A 1020 -10.05 8.97 -22.72
CA GLY A 1020 -9.62 7.61 -23.08
C GLY A 1020 -10.81 6.73 -23.45
N LYS A 1021 -10.60 5.77 -24.37
CA LYS A 1021 -11.61 4.75 -24.70
C LYS A 1021 -11.40 3.51 -23.82
N GLY A 1022 -12.48 2.90 -23.33
CA GLY A 1022 -12.43 1.66 -22.53
C GLY A 1022 -12.36 1.91 -21.01
N LYS A 1023 -11.85 0.93 -20.26
CA LYS A 1023 -11.79 0.96 -18.78
C LYS A 1023 -10.85 2.02 -18.21
N ASP A 1024 -9.95 2.57 -19.03
CA ASP A 1024 -8.94 3.56 -18.65
C ASP A 1024 -9.42 5.02 -18.74
N GLY A 1025 -10.61 5.27 -19.32
CA GLY A 1025 -11.20 6.61 -19.48
C GLY A 1025 -12.52 6.78 -18.73
N ILE A 1026 -12.84 8.03 -18.38
CA ILE A 1026 -14.12 8.34 -17.71
C ILE A 1026 -15.26 8.03 -18.68
N PRO A 1027 -16.29 7.24 -18.28
CA PRO A 1027 -17.38 6.89 -19.18
C PRO A 1027 -18.13 8.12 -19.69
N PRO A 1028 -18.58 8.14 -20.96
CA PRO A 1028 -19.30 9.30 -21.52
C PRO A 1028 -20.53 9.71 -20.70
N LYS A 1029 -21.28 8.75 -20.16
CA LYS A 1029 -22.43 9.03 -19.27
C LYS A 1029 -22.03 9.85 -18.03
N ILE A 1030 -20.87 9.55 -17.44
CA ILE A 1030 -20.35 10.29 -16.28
C ILE A 1030 -19.89 11.69 -16.71
N ILE A 1031 -19.21 11.79 -17.86
CA ILE A 1031 -18.81 13.09 -18.43
C ILE A 1031 -20.03 13.97 -18.68
N TYR A 1032 -21.07 13.47 -19.35
CA TYR A 1032 -22.28 14.26 -19.65
C TYR A 1032 -23.00 14.75 -18.39
N LYS A 1033 -23.19 13.87 -17.39
CA LYS A 1033 -23.80 14.26 -16.11
C LYS A 1033 -22.95 15.31 -15.39
N SER A 1034 -21.64 15.13 -15.36
CA SER A 1034 -20.70 16.04 -14.70
C SER A 1034 -20.62 17.38 -15.43
N ALA A 1035 -20.63 17.37 -16.76
CA ALA A 1035 -20.65 18.56 -17.59
C ALA A 1035 -21.94 19.35 -17.38
N ALA A 1036 -23.11 18.68 -17.30
CA ALA A 1036 -24.37 19.36 -16.98
C ALA A 1036 -24.31 20.06 -15.61
N LEU A 1037 -23.78 19.40 -14.57
CA LEU A 1037 -23.61 20.00 -13.25
C LEU A 1037 -22.59 21.16 -13.26
N ALA A 1038 -21.47 21.01 -13.96
CA ALA A 1038 -20.48 22.06 -14.12
C ALA A 1038 -21.05 23.28 -14.87
N SER A 1039 -21.83 23.04 -15.93
CA SER A 1039 -22.54 24.09 -16.67
C SER A 1039 -23.55 24.81 -15.78
N ILE A 1040 -24.32 24.10 -14.95
CA ILE A 1040 -25.23 24.74 -13.98
C ILE A 1040 -24.43 25.65 -13.03
N PHE A 1041 -23.30 25.18 -12.49
CA PHE A 1041 -22.45 26.00 -11.61
C PHE A 1041 -21.97 27.29 -12.30
N VAL A 1042 -21.53 27.21 -13.54
CA VAL A 1042 -21.06 28.36 -14.32
C VAL A 1042 -22.24 29.27 -14.72
N VAL A 1043 -23.34 28.72 -15.23
CA VAL A 1043 -24.49 29.45 -15.80
C VAL A 1043 -25.35 30.12 -14.73
N CYS A 1044 -25.65 29.44 -13.61
CA CYS A 1044 -26.41 30.02 -12.50
C CYS A 1044 -25.78 31.32 -11.98
N ARG A 1045 -24.47 31.51 -12.20
CA ARG A 1045 -23.79 32.73 -11.80
C ARG A 1045 -23.84 33.85 -12.84
N PHE A 1046 -23.89 33.53 -14.13
CA PHE A 1046 -24.17 34.52 -15.17
C PHE A 1046 -25.60 35.04 -15.07
N THR A 1047 -26.58 34.19 -14.74
CA THR A 1047 -27.99 34.60 -14.63
C THR A 1047 -28.29 35.39 -13.35
N SER A 1048 -27.61 35.14 -12.23
CA SER A 1048 -27.76 35.96 -11.01
C SER A 1048 -27.20 37.41 -11.11
N ARG A 1049 -26.73 37.80 -12.31
CA ARG A 1049 -26.22 39.15 -12.65
C ARG A 1049 -26.98 39.85 -13.78
N MET A 1050 -27.91 39.17 -14.45
CA MET A 1050 -29.01 39.82 -15.16
C MET A 1050 -30.10 40.14 -14.16
#